data_AF-A0A916W473-F1
#
_entry.id   AF-A0A916W473-F1
#
_cell.length_a   1.000
_cell.length_b   1.000
_cell.length_c   1.000
_cell.angle_alpha   90.00
_cell.angle_beta   90.00
_cell.angle_gamma   90.00
#
_symmetry.space_group_name_H-M   'P 1'
#
loop_
_entity.id
_entity.type
_entity.pdbx_description
1 polymer ?
#
loop_
_entity_poly.entity_id
_entity_poly.type
_entity_poly.pdbx_seq_one_letter_code
_entity_poly.pdbx_strand_id
1 'polypeptide(L)'
;MSLFINHSVETNNDELIVTLYLDKRFGHEEFSKEFFSKGNKKSLESEVKNYFKTHLPNIKSGIVKIAFGTMILTVLPIQTFAQDLATDPSGENIEYVIQAEDTVPLDDTTTTQTDDGNENIQEPVPEPEPSTEDDTVEPVPEPEPPTIDDTEEPVPSPDTDEPSDTTQDTPQETTYIVMAGDTLTRISNQHHVTIDEIKEANNLTSDVIYVGQQLIIPNTDTTESDLVEGEQANPEPTDTVQEPEAPELENEPIQFGMHRDDVVILKENLDTLGFVEWKNPPTDYFGRSSEQALLDFQAFYGLNETGVADQDTLAKIDNILSSPLQDGNRHDDAIQLKINLEILGYVSWKNPPNNFFGSSTKEAVQRFQQDNNLPVSGIADQLTFSKLQELAQQPLHVGMNRPDAVDMKKNLEILGYVKWKNEPTGYYGSQTKAAVISFQSDYGLPATGVVDSVTMSTLEDAANAPMREGMYRSDAIDLKINLEQLGFISWKNTPNNFFGPSSANALQNFQSYYGLEATGIADQATLQKIDDILASPLQDGNRHEDAIQLKKDLEKIGIVKWKNSPTNYFGSSTKRAVEDFQRQYNLPVSGIADARTLQKIAEVREAVVEINSFYITGKGYGHAVGMTQYGAYGMAKAGHSYEEIIKYYYTGVELSTRDTENQLVRVLLAQNASTITISSDQPYQVGDKEFPAHTVTSIQYENGEYVIKNSGNTYTRESQLQISSTQGGLLHFKDQQYEGIFYISEDAGKLDLVNHINVESYLKGVVPYEIIPSWNNMDLYKTQTLAARTYVLKEIQRDYDRNFDVYDTVRSQVYHGVPTSIPEVYVNKINQAIAETKGQVIVYNGTLIDAVYSASSGGHTVDAADVWGNSVPYLVGKEDPYDTFVYSNNWWNYTITKQDLEELYPSVGKIIDVRVEETKYNRPTEISIIGEDDSITVTGSEFRSKIGSDKLKSNTFTIEGIS
;
A
#
# COMPACT_ATOMS: atom_id res chain seq x y z
N MET A 1 11.75 -15.28 -43.21
CA MET A 1 12.26 -14.56 -42.01
C MET A 1 11.25 -14.78 -40.89
N SER A 2 11.66 -14.60 -39.62
CA SER A 2 10.70 -14.69 -38.51
C SER A 2 9.62 -13.62 -38.64
N LEU A 3 8.36 -13.97 -38.35
CA LEU A 3 7.26 -13.02 -38.28
C LEU A 3 7.31 -12.14 -37.02
N PHE A 4 7.88 -12.68 -35.94
CA PHE A 4 8.05 -12.02 -34.65
C PHE A 4 9.52 -11.68 -34.43
N ILE A 5 9.77 -10.51 -33.85
CA ILE A 5 11.13 -9.98 -33.70
C ILE A 5 11.63 -10.01 -32.25
N ASN A 6 10.75 -9.89 -31.25
CA ASN A 6 11.05 -10.10 -29.83
C ASN A 6 9.77 -10.53 -29.08
N HIS A 7 9.90 -10.84 -27.79
CA HIS A 7 8.80 -11.16 -26.90
C HIS A 7 8.97 -10.55 -25.48
N SER A 8 7.90 -10.53 -24.69
CA SER A 8 7.94 -10.43 -23.21
C SER A 8 7.25 -11.65 -22.59
N VAL A 9 7.60 -11.98 -21.35
CA VAL A 9 6.93 -13.02 -20.55
C VAL A 9 6.55 -12.42 -19.20
N GLU A 10 5.28 -12.57 -18.84
CA GLU A 10 4.64 -12.04 -17.62
C GLU A 10 3.80 -13.17 -16.98
N THR A 11 3.60 -13.16 -15.66
CA THR A 11 2.71 -14.11 -14.97
C THR A 11 1.54 -13.36 -14.35
N ASN A 12 0.32 -13.86 -14.51
CA ASN A 12 -0.90 -13.21 -14.01
C ASN A 12 -1.89 -14.27 -13.51
N ASN A 13 -2.20 -14.27 -12.21
CA ASN A 13 -3.08 -15.26 -11.56
C ASN A 13 -2.71 -16.72 -11.93
N ASP A 14 -1.42 -17.06 -11.77
CA ASP A 14 -0.80 -18.35 -12.12
C ASP A 14 -0.90 -18.78 -13.60
N GLU A 15 -1.46 -17.94 -14.48
CA GLU A 15 -1.42 -18.12 -15.93
C GLU A 15 -0.25 -17.33 -16.55
N LEU A 16 0.56 -18.03 -17.34
CA LEU A 16 1.70 -17.43 -18.04
C LEU A 16 1.23 -16.65 -19.27
N ILE A 17 1.72 -15.45 -19.47
CA ILE A 17 1.38 -14.57 -20.60
C ILE A 17 2.65 -14.23 -21.39
N VAL A 18 2.69 -14.59 -22.67
CA VAL A 18 3.78 -14.25 -23.58
C VAL A 18 3.30 -13.22 -24.59
N THR A 19 3.90 -12.03 -24.66
CA THR A 19 3.59 -11.05 -25.72
C THR A 19 4.61 -11.15 -26.83
N LEU A 20 4.21 -11.58 -28.03
CA LEU A 20 5.07 -11.57 -29.22
C LEU A 20 4.92 -10.24 -29.97
N TYR A 21 6.05 -9.57 -30.24
CA TYR A 21 6.07 -8.30 -30.96
C TYR A 21 6.29 -8.52 -32.46
N LEU A 22 5.34 -8.01 -33.24
CA LEU A 22 5.37 -8.04 -34.69
C LEU A 22 6.38 -7.06 -35.27
N ASP A 23 6.87 -7.47 -36.42
CA ASP A 23 7.84 -6.74 -37.21
C ASP A 23 7.24 -5.48 -37.86
N LYS A 24 7.92 -4.32 -37.69
CA LYS A 24 7.39 -3.01 -38.08
C LYS A 24 7.27 -2.80 -39.59
N ARG A 25 7.89 -3.64 -40.42
CA ARG A 25 7.86 -3.50 -41.89
C ARG A 25 6.54 -3.92 -42.54
N PHE A 26 5.61 -4.55 -41.80
CA PHE A 26 4.38 -5.12 -42.37
C PHE A 26 3.13 -4.21 -42.31
N GLY A 27 3.25 -2.95 -41.84
CA GLY A 27 2.24 -1.91 -42.04
C GLY A 27 0.84 -2.15 -41.43
N HIS A 28 0.47 -1.37 -40.41
CA HIS A 28 -0.79 -1.54 -39.67
C HIS A 28 -2.06 -1.66 -40.54
N GLU A 29 -2.14 -0.92 -41.66
CA GLU A 29 -3.30 -0.95 -42.57
C GLU A 29 -3.31 -2.09 -43.61
N GLU A 30 -2.19 -2.78 -43.83
CA GLU A 30 -2.10 -3.99 -44.67
C GLU A 30 -2.26 -5.24 -43.78
N PHE A 31 -1.54 -5.30 -42.66
CA PHE A 31 -1.59 -6.40 -41.70
C PHE A 31 -3.02 -6.68 -41.17
N SER A 32 -3.80 -5.62 -40.94
CA SER A 32 -5.20 -5.74 -40.51
C SER A 32 -6.17 -6.25 -41.60
N LYS A 33 -5.81 -6.12 -42.90
CA LYS A 33 -6.67 -6.49 -44.04
C LYS A 33 -6.33 -7.86 -44.63
N GLU A 34 -5.05 -8.24 -44.73
CA GLU A 34 -4.66 -9.54 -45.27
C GLU A 34 -4.83 -10.67 -44.22
N PHE A 35 -4.27 -10.51 -43.02
CA PHE A 35 -4.09 -11.61 -42.06
C PHE A 35 -5.35 -12.03 -41.31
N PHE A 36 -6.33 -11.13 -41.13
CA PHE A 36 -7.57 -11.39 -40.39
C PHE A 36 -8.74 -11.87 -41.28
N SER A 37 -8.49 -12.07 -42.57
CA SER A 37 -9.38 -12.84 -43.43
C SER A 37 -9.39 -14.33 -43.03
N LYS A 38 -10.53 -15.02 -43.17
CA LYS A 38 -10.77 -16.34 -42.54
C LYS A 38 -9.83 -17.48 -42.98
N GLY A 39 -9.03 -17.32 -44.04
CA GLY A 39 -8.12 -18.36 -44.54
C GLY A 39 -6.86 -18.57 -43.68
N ASN A 40 -6.25 -17.49 -43.16
CA ASN A 40 -4.82 -17.52 -42.79
C ASN A 40 -4.49 -17.78 -41.31
N LYS A 41 -5.48 -18.02 -40.43
CA LYS A 41 -5.22 -18.23 -38.99
C LYS A 41 -4.22 -19.37 -38.70
N LYS A 42 -4.28 -20.45 -39.50
CA LYS A 42 -3.35 -21.59 -39.41
C LYS A 42 -1.89 -21.24 -39.76
N SER A 43 -1.66 -20.21 -40.58
CA SER A 43 -0.31 -19.71 -40.88
C SER A 43 0.28 -19.01 -39.65
N LEU A 44 -0.51 -18.14 -39.01
CA LEU A 44 -0.11 -17.44 -37.78
C LEU A 44 0.20 -18.42 -36.63
N GLU A 45 -0.69 -19.39 -36.39
CA GLU A 45 -0.49 -20.44 -35.37
C GLU A 45 0.77 -21.29 -35.67
N SER A 46 1.13 -21.48 -36.94
CA SER A 46 2.35 -22.20 -37.34
C SER A 46 3.64 -21.39 -37.09
N GLU A 47 3.63 -20.08 -37.39
CA GLU A 47 4.77 -19.19 -37.10
C GLU A 47 4.99 -19.00 -35.58
N VAL A 48 3.91 -18.82 -34.80
CA VAL A 48 3.99 -18.75 -33.32
C VAL A 48 4.63 -20.01 -32.76
N LYS A 49 4.15 -21.18 -33.20
CA LYS A 49 4.67 -22.49 -32.79
C LYS A 49 6.13 -22.70 -33.18
N ASN A 50 6.54 -22.22 -34.36
CA ASN A 50 7.93 -22.31 -34.81
C ASN A 50 8.84 -21.37 -34.00
N TYR A 51 8.39 -20.14 -33.72
CA TYR A 51 9.10 -19.19 -32.85
C TYR A 51 9.27 -19.74 -31.43
N PHE A 52 8.21 -20.31 -30.84
CA PHE A 52 8.28 -20.99 -29.54
C PHE A 52 9.25 -22.17 -29.55
N LYS A 53 9.24 -23.00 -30.60
CA LYS A 53 10.17 -24.14 -30.73
C LYS A 53 11.65 -23.70 -30.78
N THR A 54 11.95 -22.49 -31.24
CA THR A 54 13.33 -21.97 -31.35
C THR A 54 13.75 -21.12 -30.15
N HIS A 55 12.85 -20.32 -29.55
CA HIS A 55 13.22 -19.33 -28.53
C HIS A 55 12.59 -19.56 -27.15
N LEU A 56 11.45 -20.26 -27.07
CA LEU A 56 10.70 -20.52 -25.83
C LEU A 56 10.34 -22.02 -25.67
N PRO A 57 11.29 -22.95 -25.84
CA PRO A 57 10.99 -24.39 -25.94
C PRO A 57 10.36 -24.99 -24.67
N ASN A 58 10.56 -24.33 -23.52
CA ASN A 58 10.16 -24.81 -22.20
C ASN A 58 8.71 -24.41 -21.83
N ILE A 59 8.11 -23.40 -22.48
CA ILE A 59 6.76 -22.94 -22.18
C ILE A 59 5.73 -23.86 -22.85
N LYS A 60 4.81 -24.45 -22.05
CA LYS A 60 3.81 -25.45 -22.52
C LYS A 60 2.35 -25.06 -22.26
N SER A 61 2.10 -24.05 -21.44
CA SER A 61 0.76 -23.60 -21.00
C SER A 61 0.74 -22.07 -20.87
N GLY A 62 -0.47 -21.50 -20.79
CA GLY A 62 -0.70 -20.05 -20.73
C GLY A 62 -1.25 -19.46 -22.02
N ILE A 63 -1.04 -18.15 -22.23
CA ILE A 63 -1.64 -17.36 -23.31
C ILE A 63 -0.57 -16.55 -24.06
N VAL A 64 -0.66 -16.53 -25.40
CA VAL A 64 0.12 -15.64 -26.26
C VAL A 64 -0.71 -14.42 -26.66
N LYS A 65 -0.22 -13.21 -26.39
CA LYS A 65 -0.65 -11.97 -27.03
C LYS A 65 0.21 -11.70 -28.25
N ILE A 66 -0.35 -11.15 -29.33
CA ILE A 66 0.40 -10.70 -30.50
C ILE A 66 0.20 -9.19 -30.64
N ALA A 67 1.30 -8.42 -30.63
CA ALA A 67 1.28 -6.97 -30.50
C ALA A 67 2.01 -6.26 -31.65
N PHE A 68 1.51 -5.08 -32.04
CA PHE A 68 2.20 -4.14 -32.93
C PHE A 68 2.39 -2.81 -32.18
N GLY A 69 3.61 -2.58 -31.68
CA GLY A 69 3.82 -1.57 -30.64
C GLY A 69 3.05 -1.92 -29.37
N THR A 70 2.30 -0.97 -28.82
CA THR A 70 1.43 -1.16 -27.64
C THR A 70 0.05 -1.76 -27.97
N MET A 71 -0.31 -1.90 -29.25
CA MET A 71 -1.62 -2.42 -29.65
C MET A 71 -1.63 -3.95 -29.76
N ILE A 72 -2.45 -4.60 -28.94
CA ILE A 72 -2.70 -6.05 -29.03
C ILE A 72 -3.65 -6.31 -30.21
N LEU A 73 -3.21 -7.12 -31.18
CA LEU A 73 -3.97 -7.47 -32.38
C LEU A 73 -4.78 -8.78 -32.21
N THR A 74 -4.24 -9.76 -31.48
CA THR A 74 -4.94 -11.01 -31.16
C THR A 74 -4.35 -11.71 -29.95
N VAL A 75 -5.09 -12.67 -29.39
CA VAL A 75 -4.73 -13.47 -28.22
C VAL A 75 -5.00 -14.96 -28.53
N LEU A 76 -4.11 -15.88 -28.15
CA LEU A 76 -4.14 -17.31 -28.48
C LEU A 76 -3.68 -18.18 -27.28
N PRO A 77 -4.45 -19.20 -26.83
CA PRO A 77 -4.03 -20.08 -25.74
C PRO A 77 -2.98 -21.12 -26.18
N ILE A 78 -1.89 -21.26 -25.43
CA ILE A 78 -0.68 -22.03 -25.77
C ILE A 78 -0.96 -23.52 -25.93
N GLN A 79 -1.93 -24.07 -25.18
CA GLN A 79 -2.32 -25.48 -25.24
C GLN A 79 -2.83 -25.89 -26.64
N THR A 80 -3.25 -24.95 -27.50
CA THR A 80 -3.74 -25.24 -28.86
C THR A 80 -2.65 -25.61 -29.86
N PHE A 81 -1.38 -25.32 -29.59
CA PHE A 81 -0.25 -25.68 -30.45
C PHE A 81 0.91 -26.39 -29.73
N ALA A 82 0.90 -26.43 -28.39
CA ALA A 82 1.94 -27.08 -27.59
C ALA A 82 1.97 -28.63 -27.69
N GLN A 83 0.91 -29.29 -28.15
CA GLN A 83 0.84 -30.77 -28.23
C GLN A 83 1.93 -31.38 -29.14
N ASP A 84 2.39 -30.66 -30.17
CA ASP A 84 3.48 -31.10 -31.06
C ASP A 84 4.89 -30.68 -30.57
N LEU A 85 5.01 -30.08 -29.37
CA LEU A 85 6.30 -29.75 -28.73
C LEU A 85 6.78 -30.86 -27.78
N ALA A 86 6.23 -32.07 -27.90
CA ALA A 86 6.44 -33.21 -27.01
C ALA A 86 7.01 -34.44 -27.74
N THR A 87 8.34 -34.47 -27.94
CA THR A 87 9.07 -35.69 -28.32
C THR A 87 10.43 -35.79 -27.58
N ASP A 88 10.38 -36.03 -26.28
CA ASP A 88 11.48 -36.64 -25.53
C ASP A 88 10.85 -37.72 -24.59
N PRO A 89 11.34 -38.97 -24.50
CA PRO A 89 10.61 -40.04 -23.82
C PRO A 89 10.63 -40.02 -22.27
N SER A 90 11.36 -39.11 -21.63
CA SER A 90 11.42 -38.99 -20.16
C SER A 90 10.26 -38.15 -19.64
N GLY A 91 9.17 -38.82 -19.24
CA GLY A 91 7.96 -38.16 -18.73
C GLY A 91 8.09 -37.65 -17.29
N GLU A 92 8.67 -36.47 -17.10
CA GLU A 92 8.58 -35.67 -15.87
C GLU A 92 8.10 -34.25 -16.20
N ASN A 93 7.19 -33.70 -15.40
CA ASN A 93 6.85 -32.28 -15.44
C ASN A 93 7.91 -31.50 -14.66
N ILE A 94 8.56 -30.54 -15.31
CA ILE A 94 9.56 -29.67 -14.67
C ILE A 94 8.94 -28.27 -14.56
N GLU A 95 8.64 -27.83 -13.33
CA GLU A 95 8.41 -26.42 -13.04
C GLU A 95 9.70 -25.63 -13.32
N TYR A 96 9.59 -24.47 -13.98
CA TYR A 96 10.78 -23.70 -14.35
C TYR A 96 10.73 -22.25 -13.88
N VAL A 97 11.85 -21.80 -13.34
CA VAL A 97 12.06 -20.47 -12.77
C VAL A 97 12.69 -19.56 -13.83
N ILE A 98 12.15 -18.35 -14.00
CA ILE A 98 12.66 -17.36 -14.96
C ILE A 98 14.09 -16.95 -14.57
N GLN A 99 15.02 -16.91 -15.55
CA GLN A 99 16.35 -16.34 -15.37
C GLN A 99 16.55 -15.11 -16.28
N ALA A 100 17.43 -14.20 -15.86
CA ALA A 100 17.47 -12.82 -16.35
C ALA A 100 18.13 -12.60 -17.74
N GLU A 101 18.22 -13.64 -18.58
CA GLU A 101 18.90 -13.58 -19.89
C GLU A 101 17.93 -13.62 -21.09
N ASP A 102 16.65 -13.95 -20.90
CA ASP A 102 15.65 -14.15 -21.96
C ASP A 102 15.07 -12.86 -22.59
N THR A 103 15.78 -11.71 -22.55
CA THR A 103 15.31 -10.45 -23.18
C THR A 103 16.35 -9.84 -24.11
N VAL A 104 16.01 -9.68 -25.39
CA VAL A 104 16.94 -9.21 -26.45
C VAL A 104 16.28 -8.13 -27.34
N PRO A 105 16.95 -6.99 -27.63
CA PRO A 105 16.37 -5.88 -28.40
C PRO A 105 16.36 -6.09 -29.92
N LEU A 106 15.83 -5.09 -30.66
CA LEU A 106 15.21 -5.25 -31.98
C LEU A 106 15.92 -4.53 -33.15
N ASP A 107 16.02 -5.20 -34.31
CA ASP A 107 16.53 -4.66 -35.60
C ASP A 107 15.88 -5.35 -36.84
N ASP A 108 16.11 -4.86 -38.07
CA ASP A 108 15.09 -4.84 -39.15
C ASP A 108 15.55 -5.29 -40.58
N THR A 109 14.89 -6.29 -41.23
CA THR A 109 14.80 -6.59 -42.73
C THR A 109 14.10 -7.96 -43.05
N THR A 110 13.36 -8.27 -44.15
CA THR A 110 12.58 -7.56 -45.21
C THR A 110 11.68 -8.54 -46.04
N THR A 111 10.42 -8.16 -46.42
CA THR A 111 9.61 -8.64 -47.60
C THR A 111 9.11 -10.13 -47.69
N THR A 112 8.10 -10.62 -48.46
CA THR A 112 6.85 -10.14 -49.19
C THR A 112 5.99 -11.34 -49.71
N GLN A 113 4.76 -11.08 -50.24
CA GLN A 113 3.97 -11.79 -51.30
C GLN A 113 2.89 -12.89 -51.00
N THR A 114 1.60 -12.51 -51.14
CA THR A 114 0.45 -13.13 -51.91
C THR A 114 0.09 -14.64 -51.73
N ASP A 115 -1.17 -15.14 -51.66
CA ASP A 115 -2.40 -14.80 -52.42
C ASP A 115 -3.69 -15.57 -51.93
N ASP A 116 -4.88 -15.07 -52.33
CA ASP A 116 -6.27 -15.61 -52.54
C ASP A 116 -7.02 -16.70 -51.67
N GLY A 117 -8.37 -16.54 -51.53
CA GLY A 117 -9.34 -17.68 -51.57
C GLY A 117 -10.34 -18.05 -50.41
N ASN A 118 -11.53 -17.41 -50.34
CA ASN A 118 -12.94 -17.90 -50.12
C ASN A 118 -13.34 -19.15 -49.20
N GLU A 119 -14.55 -19.34 -48.62
CA GLU A 119 -15.86 -18.61 -48.51
C GLU A 119 -16.82 -19.20 -47.40
N ASN A 120 -17.80 -18.41 -46.88
CA ASN A 120 -19.11 -18.83 -46.25
C ASN A 120 -19.08 -19.76 -44.98
N ILE A 121 -20.11 -20.35 -44.31
CA ILE A 121 -21.59 -20.23 -43.99
C ILE A 121 -21.84 -21.02 -42.63
N GLN A 122 -22.96 -21.07 -41.85
CA GLN A 122 -24.15 -20.22 -41.51
C GLN A 122 -24.91 -20.88 -40.28
N GLU A 123 -25.87 -20.19 -39.61
CA GLU A 123 -26.65 -20.57 -38.39
C GLU A 123 -28.10 -21.11 -38.70
N PRO A 124 -29.15 -21.31 -37.80
CA PRO A 124 -29.36 -20.94 -36.36
C PRO A 124 -30.30 -21.79 -35.39
N VAL A 125 -30.25 -21.53 -34.04
CA VAL A 125 -31.29 -21.16 -32.98
C VAL A 125 -32.75 -21.77 -32.99
N PRO A 126 -33.61 -21.91 -31.91
CA PRO A 126 -33.60 -21.67 -30.40
C PRO A 126 -34.18 -22.79 -29.43
N GLU A 127 -34.36 -22.40 -28.13
CA GLU A 127 -35.12 -22.84 -26.89
C GLU A 127 -36.59 -23.39 -27.02
N PRO A 128 -37.43 -23.73 -25.96
CA PRO A 128 -37.39 -23.46 -24.48
C PRO A 128 -37.95 -24.54 -23.45
N GLU A 129 -38.13 -24.14 -22.16
CA GLU A 129 -38.77 -24.81 -20.98
C GLU A 129 -40.33 -24.59 -20.88
N PRO A 130 -41.16 -24.92 -19.82
CA PRO A 130 -40.94 -25.47 -18.43
C PRO A 130 -42.00 -26.53 -17.91
N SER A 131 -42.05 -26.86 -16.58
CA SER A 131 -43.27 -27.04 -15.69
C SER A 131 -43.07 -27.89 -14.38
N THR A 132 -44.12 -28.12 -13.57
CA THR A 132 -44.12 -28.44 -12.11
C THR A 132 -45.17 -29.48 -11.64
N GLU A 133 -44.97 -30.19 -10.49
CA GLU A 133 -45.91 -30.45 -9.35
C GLU A 133 -45.38 -31.51 -8.33
N ASP A 134 -46.19 -32.07 -7.40
CA ASP A 134 -45.91 -32.25 -5.94
C ASP A 134 -46.08 -33.70 -5.35
N ASP A 135 -46.00 -33.81 -4.00
CA ASP A 135 -46.53 -34.80 -3.02
C ASP A 135 -45.65 -35.93 -2.37
N THR A 136 -45.30 -35.71 -1.09
CA THR A 136 -45.44 -36.62 0.11
C THR A 136 -44.39 -37.67 0.62
N VAL A 137 -43.88 -37.38 1.84
CA VAL A 137 -43.88 -38.23 3.09
C VAL A 137 -42.77 -39.29 3.42
N GLU A 138 -41.91 -38.87 4.39
CA GLU A 138 -41.28 -39.58 5.55
C GLU A 138 -40.11 -40.61 5.45
N PRO A 139 -39.27 -40.77 6.52
CA PRO A 139 -37.84 -41.13 6.39
C PRO A 139 -37.32 -42.32 7.25
N VAL A 140 -36.08 -42.77 6.97
CA VAL A 140 -35.25 -43.71 7.77
C VAL A 140 -33.74 -43.50 7.44
N PRO A 141 -32.75 -43.95 8.24
CA PRO A 141 -32.23 -43.29 9.45
C PRO A 141 -30.74 -42.88 9.36
N GLU A 142 -30.22 -42.34 10.45
CA GLU A 142 -28.84 -41.89 10.69
C GLU A 142 -27.91 -43.03 11.18
N PRO A 143 -26.58 -43.03 10.89
CA PRO A 143 -25.63 -44.03 11.37
C PRO A 143 -24.74 -43.56 12.55
N GLU A 144 -24.42 -44.48 13.46
CA GLU A 144 -23.62 -44.25 14.69
C GLU A 144 -22.08 -44.26 14.44
N PRO A 145 -21.26 -43.65 15.33
CA PRO A 145 -19.80 -43.57 15.20
C PRO A 145 -19.03 -44.81 15.72
N PRO A 146 -17.78 -45.05 15.25
CA PRO A 146 -16.94 -46.18 15.68
C PRO A 146 -16.14 -45.93 16.97
N THR A 147 -15.71 -47.02 17.61
CA THR A 147 -14.97 -47.06 18.90
C THR A 147 -13.46 -47.33 18.75
N ILE A 148 -12.72 -47.12 19.85
CA ILE A 148 -11.26 -47.30 20.01
C ILE A 148 -10.91 -48.74 20.42
N ASP A 149 -9.74 -49.25 20.01
CA ASP A 149 -8.90 -50.18 20.83
C ASP A 149 -7.41 -50.05 20.44
N ASP A 150 -6.49 -50.47 21.32
CA ASP A 150 -5.02 -50.29 21.24
C ASP A 150 -4.26 -51.45 20.56
N THR A 151 -2.99 -51.25 20.14
CA THR A 151 -1.78 -51.92 20.71
C THR A 151 -0.47 -51.88 19.87
N GLU A 152 0.64 -51.92 20.63
CA GLU A 152 2.02 -52.40 20.34
C GLU A 152 3.08 -51.55 19.59
N GLU A 153 4.33 -51.80 20.01
CA GLU A 153 5.60 -51.10 19.79
C GLU A 153 6.53 -51.97 18.87
N PRO A 154 7.71 -51.52 18.35
CA PRO A 154 8.91 -51.32 19.19
C PRO A 154 9.96 -50.26 18.74
N VAL A 155 10.88 -49.95 19.65
CA VAL A 155 12.11 -49.11 19.47
C VAL A 155 13.25 -49.85 18.71
N PRO A 156 14.29 -49.17 18.14
CA PRO A 156 15.42 -48.67 18.94
C PRO A 156 16.12 -47.36 18.49
N SER A 157 16.78 -46.68 19.45
CA SER A 157 17.69 -45.52 19.27
C SER A 157 19.11 -45.96 18.83
N PRO A 158 20.11 -45.04 18.64
CA PRO A 158 20.87 -44.54 19.82
C PRO A 158 21.56 -43.14 19.72
N ASP A 159 21.91 -42.60 20.91
CA ASP A 159 23.20 -41.95 21.29
C ASP A 159 23.75 -40.64 20.63
N THR A 160 24.44 -39.73 21.35
CA THR A 160 24.46 -39.31 22.79
C THR A 160 25.14 -37.92 22.88
N ASP A 161 24.96 -37.17 23.98
CA ASP A 161 26.09 -36.79 24.87
C ASP A 161 25.61 -36.09 26.16
N GLU A 162 26.23 -36.46 27.29
CA GLU A 162 26.00 -35.97 28.67
C GLU A 162 27.28 -35.21 29.16
N PRO A 163 27.68 -35.02 30.46
CA PRO A 163 27.13 -35.38 31.79
C PRO A 163 26.81 -34.10 32.65
N SER A 164 26.41 -34.10 33.93
CA SER A 164 26.80 -34.90 35.13
C SER A 164 25.64 -34.95 36.15
N ASP A 165 25.25 -36.11 36.68
CA ASP A 165 25.94 -36.99 37.66
C ASP A 165 26.03 -36.44 39.10
N THR A 166 25.07 -36.80 39.95
CA THR A 166 25.35 -37.63 41.15
C THR A 166 24.08 -38.36 41.62
N THR A 167 24.22 -39.49 42.33
CA THR A 167 23.13 -40.40 42.74
C THR A 167 22.81 -40.35 44.23
N GLN A 168 21.52 -40.55 44.60
CA GLN A 168 21.08 -41.40 45.72
C GLN A 168 19.55 -41.62 45.71
N ASP A 169 19.08 -42.56 46.55
CA ASP A 169 17.72 -43.13 46.57
C ASP A 169 16.57 -42.09 46.53
N THR A 170 15.52 -42.40 45.78
CA THR A 170 14.29 -41.59 45.68
C THR A 170 13.14 -42.27 46.43
N PRO A 171 12.47 -41.59 47.39
CA PRO A 171 11.25 -42.10 48.02
C PRO A 171 10.12 -42.32 47.02
N GLN A 172 9.29 -43.35 47.22
CA GLN A 172 8.16 -43.62 46.33
C GLN A 172 6.92 -42.82 46.77
N GLU A 173 6.82 -41.59 46.25
CA GLU A 173 5.69 -40.68 46.45
C GLU A 173 4.38 -41.21 45.85
N THR A 174 3.24 -40.84 46.44
CA THR A 174 1.90 -41.24 45.97
C THR A 174 1.00 -40.02 45.76
N THR A 175 0.39 -39.91 44.57
CA THR A 175 -0.55 -38.81 44.27
C THR A 175 -1.94 -39.09 44.85
N TYR A 176 -2.45 -38.15 45.64
CA TYR A 176 -3.81 -38.15 46.19
C TYR A 176 -4.66 -37.08 45.50
N ILE A 177 -5.94 -37.37 45.21
CA ILE A 177 -6.89 -36.40 44.67
C ILE A 177 -7.84 -35.97 45.80
N VAL A 178 -7.82 -34.68 46.14
CA VAL A 178 -8.62 -34.09 47.23
C VAL A 178 -10.11 -34.25 46.95
N MET A 179 -10.84 -34.89 47.85
CA MET A 179 -12.28 -35.14 47.73
C MET A 179 -13.10 -34.15 48.57
N ALA A 180 -14.41 -34.10 48.35
CA ALA A 180 -15.30 -33.25 49.11
C ALA A 180 -15.25 -33.60 50.62
N GLY A 181 -14.95 -32.60 51.45
CA GLY A 181 -14.80 -32.76 52.90
C GLY A 181 -13.42 -33.23 53.36
N ASP A 182 -12.40 -33.25 52.50
CA ASP A 182 -11.00 -33.36 52.94
C ASP A 182 -10.48 -32.10 53.63
N THR A 183 -9.51 -32.32 54.51
CA THR A 183 -8.61 -31.29 55.05
C THR A 183 -7.20 -31.86 55.05
N LEU A 184 -6.16 -31.02 55.04
CA LEU A 184 -4.78 -31.50 55.16
C LEU A 184 -4.59 -32.34 56.44
N THR A 185 -5.24 -31.97 57.55
CA THR A 185 -5.26 -32.75 58.79
C THR A 185 -5.86 -34.15 58.61
N ARG A 186 -6.91 -34.31 57.79
CA ARG A 186 -7.51 -35.63 57.51
C ARG A 186 -6.57 -36.48 56.66
N ILE A 187 -5.99 -35.91 55.60
CA ILE A 187 -5.08 -36.61 54.68
C ILE A 187 -3.78 -36.99 55.41
N SER A 188 -3.19 -36.06 56.18
CA SER A 188 -2.05 -36.27 57.07
C SER A 188 -2.25 -37.48 57.99
N ASN A 189 -3.34 -37.49 58.78
CA ASN A 189 -3.64 -38.60 59.69
C ASN A 189 -3.93 -39.92 58.96
N GLN A 190 -4.52 -39.88 57.76
CA GLN A 190 -4.83 -41.06 56.95
C GLN A 190 -3.57 -41.69 56.31
N HIS A 191 -2.55 -40.89 56.00
CA HIS A 191 -1.32 -41.32 55.32
C HIS A 191 -0.08 -41.32 56.24
N HIS A 192 -0.26 -41.07 57.53
CA HIS A 192 0.78 -41.11 58.58
C HIS A 192 1.97 -40.14 58.41
N VAL A 193 1.80 -39.09 57.58
CA VAL A 193 2.72 -37.97 57.42
C VAL A 193 2.18 -36.71 58.11
N THR A 194 3.02 -35.72 58.40
CA THR A 194 2.57 -34.44 58.96
C THR A 194 1.95 -33.52 57.90
N ILE A 195 1.21 -32.51 58.38
CA ILE A 195 0.62 -31.47 57.52
C ILE A 195 1.70 -30.67 56.78
N ASP A 196 2.81 -30.36 57.46
CA ASP A 196 3.88 -29.55 56.87
C ASP A 196 4.73 -30.33 55.86
N GLU A 197 4.93 -31.65 56.02
CA GLU A 197 5.54 -32.51 54.99
C GLU A 197 4.70 -32.55 53.71
N ILE A 198 3.36 -32.64 53.81
CA ILE A 198 2.47 -32.53 52.63
C ILE A 198 2.59 -31.13 52.01
N LYS A 199 2.67 -30.06 52.82
CA LYS A 199 2.76 -28.68 52.31
C LYS A 199 4.09 -28.42 51.60
N GLU A 200 5.21 -28.89 52.14
CA GLU A 200 6.54 -28.73 51.53
C GLU A 200 6.63 -29.51 50.21
N ALA A 201 6.17 -30.78 50.19
CA ALA A 201 6.10 -31.60 48.97
C ALA A 201 5.21 -30.98 47.85
N ASN A 202 4.25 -30.11 48.21
CA ASN A 202 3.32 -29.48 47.27
C ASN A 202 3.52 -27.96 47.11
N ASN A 203 4.57 -27.38 47.68
CA ASN A 203 4.83 -25.93 47.71
C ASN A 203 3.64 -25.09 48.26
N LEU A 204 2.85 -25.63 49.18
CA LEU A 204 1.67 -24.97 49.74
C LEU A 204 2.04 -23.98 50.84
N THR A 205 1.71 -22.71 50.63
CA THR A 205 1.95 -21.61 51.61
C THR A 205 0.82 -21.43 52.64
N SER A 206 -0.21 -22.26 52.59
CA SER A 206 -1.34 -22.27 53.54
C SER A 206 -1.95 -23.66 53.65
N ASP A 207 -2.84 -23.86 54.64
CA ASP A 207 -3.47 -25.16 54.88
C ASP A 207 -4.72 -25.42 54.01
N VAL A 208 -5.03 -24.51 53.08
CA VAL A 208 -6.21 -24.55 52.21
C VAL A 208 -5.96 -25.45 50.99
N ILE A 209 -6.90 -26.37 50.74
CA ILE A 209 -6.88 -27.30 49.60
C ILE A 209 -8.25 -27.32 48.90
N TYR A 210 -8.25 -27.57 47.59
CA TYR A 210 -9.45 -27.52 46.74
C TYR A 210 -9.87 -28.91 46.26
N VAL A 211 -11.17 -29.18 46.15
CA VAL A 211 -11.67 -30.46 45.63
C VAL A 211 -11.22 -30.64 44.17
N GLY A 212 -10.65 -31.81 43.85
CA GLY A 212 -10.03 -32.10 42.56
C GLY A 212 -8.55 -31.70 42.46
N GLN A 213 -7.99 -30.98 43.45
CA GLN A 213 -6.56 -30.72 43.53
C GLN A 213 -5.80 -32.05 43.71
N GLN A 214 -4.69 -32.18 43.00
CA GLN A 214 -3.75 -33.29 43.21
C GLN A 214 -2.71 -32.89 44.25
N LEU A 215 -2.42 -33.78 45.18
CA LEU A 215 -1.39 -33.61 46.21
C LEU A 215 -0.41 -34.78 46.15
N ILE A 216 0.88 -34.47 46.13
CA ILE A 216 1.97 -35.41 46.36
C ILE A 216 1.98 -35.75 47.85
N ILE A 217 1.81 -37.02 48.18
CA ILE A 217 1.95 -37.52 49.56
C ILE A 217 3.32 -38.21 49.64
N PRO A 218 4.28 -37.67 50.42
CA PRO A 218 5.55 -38.36 50.68
C PRO A 218 5.29 -39.63 51.51
N ASN A 219 6.22 -40.58 51.48
CA ASN A 219 5.99 -41.92 52.03
C ASN A 219 7.12 -42.27 53.02
N THR A 220 6.78 -42.40 54.30
CA THR A 220 7.74 -42.53 55.42
C THR A 220 7.48 -43.77 56.27
N ASP A 221 8.18 -44.87 55.96
CA ASP A 221 8.17 -46.08 56.80
C ASP A 221 8.81 -45.79 58.17
N THR A 222 8.05 -46.02 59.24
CA THR A 222 8.41 -45.66 60.62
C THR A 222 9.35 -46.65 61.32
N THR A 223 10.29 -46.15 62.12
CA THR A 223 10.88 -46.90 63.25
C THR A 223 11.04 -46.02 64.49
N GLU A 224 10.56 -46.50 65.64
CA GLU A 224 10.78 -45.88 66.96
C GLU A 224 12.19 -46.22 67.52
N SER A 225 13.00 -45.21 67.87
CA SER A 225 13.87 -45.22 69.07
C SER A 225 14.68 -43.92 69.20
N ASP A 226 14.38 -43.08 70.20
CA ASP A 226 15.28 -42.83 71.34
C ASP A 226 14.71 -41.77 72.31
N LEU A 227 15.09 -41.88 73.58
CA LEU A 227 14.74 -40.99 74.69
C LEU A 227 16.02 -40.50 75.38
N VAL A 228 15.88 -39.43 76.20
CA VAL A 228 16.88 -38.91 77.19
C VAL A 228 17.97 -38.02 76.54
N GLU A 229 18.42 -36.88 77.07
CA GLU A 229 18.41 -36.26 78.43
C GLU A 229 18.04 -34.74 78.36
N GLY A 230 17.65 -34.02 79.43
CA GLY A 230 18.54 -33.35 80.41
C GLY A 230 19.01 -31.96 79.90
N GLU A 231 19.07 -30.83 80.63
CA GLU A 231 19.00 -30.46 82.07
C GLU A 231 18.86 -28.89 82.15
N GLN A 232 18.52 -28.15 83.22
CA GLN A 232 18.18 -28.40 84.63
C GLN A 232 17.42 -27.17 85.26
N ALA A 233 16.84 -27.33 86.46
CA ALA A 233 16.39 -26.25 87.38
C ALA A 233 17.56 -25.79 88.31
N ASN A 234 17.46 -25.13 89.49
CA ASN A 234 16.38 -24.67 90.39
C ASN A 234 16.78 -23.25 90.95
N PRO A 235 16.86 -22.84 92.26
CA PRO A 235 16.49 -23.41 93.57
C PRO A 235 15.46 -22.59 94.42
N GLU A 236 14.57 -23.29 95.11
CA GLU A 236 14.50 -23.50 96.59
C GLU A 236 15.10 -22.47 97.61
N PRO A 237 14.64 -22.42 98.90
CA PRO A 237 14.14 -23.57 99.70
C PRO A 237 12.97 -23.39 100.72
N THR A 238 12.46 -24.54 101.22
CA THR A 238 11.86 -24.93 102.55
C THR A 238 11.36 -23.86 103.55
N ASP A 239 10.31 -24.05 104.36
CA ASP A 239 10.07 -25.15 105.34
C ASP A 239 8.55 -25.33 105.71
N THR A 240 8.20 -25.90 106.88
CA THR A 240 6.98 -26.72 107.11
C THR A 240 5.99 -26.26 108.23
N VAL A 241 4.81 -26.91 108.25
CA VAL A 241 3.86 -27.19 109.40
C VAL A 241 2.50 -26.44 109.51
N GLN A 242 1.42 -27.24 109.43
CA GLN A 242 0.05 -27.15 110.03
C GLN A 242 -1.20 -26.52 109.34
N GLU A 243 -2.32 -27.14 109.73
CA GLU A 243 -3.76 -27.13 109.35
C GLU A 243 -4.58 -25.89 109.84
N PRO A 244 -5.88 -25.67 109.46
CA PRO A 244 -6.96 -26.68 109.35
C PRO A 244 -7.92 -26.62 108.13
N GLU A 245 -8.77 -27.65 108.01
CA GLU A 245 -9.80 -27.86 106.96
C GLU A 245 -11.00 -26.88 106.99
N ALA A 246 -11.58 -26.59 105.80
CA ALA A 246 -13.02 -26.64 105.44
C ALA A 246 -13.37 -25.75 104.22
N PRO A 247 -14.39 -26.08 103.40
CA PRO A 247 -14.78 -27.39 102.85
C PRO A 247 -14.82 -27.39 101.30
N GLU A 248 -14.94 -28.57 100.68
CA GLU A 248 -15.06 -28.72 99.21
C GLU A 248 -16.46 -28.34 98.70
N LEU A 249 -16.57 -27.36 97.78
CA LEU A 249 -17.83 -27.05 97.07
C LEU A 249 -17.69 -26.56 95.60
N GLU A 250 -16.52 -26.12 95.15
CA GLU A 250 -16.37 -25.48 93.82
C GLU A 250 -16.57 -26.45 92.63
N ASN A 251 -16.37 -27.76 92.84
CA ASN A 251 -16.37 -28.78 91.78
C ASN A 251 -17.73 -29.45 91.51
N GLU A 252 -18.83 -29.08 92.20
CA GLU A 252 -20.16 -29.62 91.85
C GLU A 252 -20.73 -28.96 90.58
N PRO A 253 -21.37 -29.71 89.65
CA PRO A 253 -22.10 -29.13 88.52
C PRO A 253 -23.24 -28.19 88.94
N ILE A 254 -23.46 -27.11 88.18
CA ILE A 254 -24.47 -26.10 88.51
C ILE A 254 -25.88 -26.68 88.30
N GLN A 255 -26.73 -26.63 89.32
CA GLN A 255 -28.07 -27.25 89.31
C GLN A 255 -29.11 -26.52 90.18
N PHE A 256 -30.38 -26.94 90.07
CA PHE A 256 -31.51 -26.33 90.77
C PHE A 256 -31.28 -26.19 92.29
N GLY A 257 -31.39 -24.95 92.77
CA GLY A 257 -31.31 -24.60 94.19
C GLY A 257 -29.97 -24.01 94.65
N MET A 258 -28.93 -24.02 93.80
CA MET A 258 -27.61 -23.46 94.14
C MET A 258 -27.61 -21.92 94.21
N HIS A 259 -26.67 -21.38 95.00
CA HIS A 259 -26.27 -19.97 95.04
C HIS A 259 -24.75 -19.90 94.81
N ARG A 260 -24.32 -19.41 93.64
CA ARG A 260 -22.89 -19.31 93.24
C ARG A 260 -22.67 -18.11 92.32
N ASP A 261 -21.44 -17.63 92.20
CA ASP A 261 -21.12 -16.52 91.27
C ASP A 261 -21.11 -16.98 89.80
N ASP A 262 -20.70 -18.23 89.52
CA ASP A 262 -20.73 -18.83 88.17
C ASP A 262 -22.15 -19.09 87.63
N VAL A 263 -23.16 -19.18 88.50
CA VAL A 263 -24.58 -19.16 88.11
C VAL A 263 -24.96 -17.86 87.41
N VAL A 264 -24.36 -16.73 87.79
CA VAL A 264 -24.58 -15.45 87.10
C VAL A 264 -24.06 -15.54 85.66
N ILE A 265 -22.82 -16.04 85.50
CA ILE A 265 -22.16 -16.22 84.20
C ILE A 265 -22.96 -17.18 83.31
N LEU A 266 -23.39 -18.34 83.85
CA LEU A 266 -24.22 -19.31 83.11
C LEU A 266 -25.53 -18.69 82.61
N LYS A 267 -26.15 -17.81 83.41
CA LYS A 267 -27.39 -17.10 83.01
C LYS A 267 -27.14 -16.04 81.94
N GLU A 268 -26.07 -15.27 82.05
CA GLU A 268 -25.66 -14.27 81.05
C GLU A 268 -25.30 -14.94 79.72
N ASN A 269 -24.68 -16.13 79.79
CA ASN A 269 -24.40 -16.97 78.63
C ASN A 269 -25.69 -17.50 77.98
N LEU A 270 -26.65 -18.04 78.75
CA LEU A 270 -27.95 -18.51 78.20
C LEU A 270 -28.81 -17.37 77.60
N ASP A 271 -28.72 -16.16 78.15
CA ASP A 271 -29.37 -14.95 77.59
C ASP A 271 -28.69 -14.54 76.27
N THR A 272 -27.34 -14.47 76.26
CA THR A 272 -26.53 -14.19 75.05
C THR A 272 -26.76 -15.21 73.93
N LEU A 273 -27.00 -16.48 74.28
CA LEU A 273 -27.32 -17.55 73.34
C LEU A 273 -28.79 -17.57 72.90
N GLY A 274 -29.64 -16.70 73.44
CA GLY A 274 -31.03 -16.51 72.99
C GLY A 274 -32.05 -17.49 73.56
N PHE A 275 -31.75 -18.16 74.68
CA PHE A 275 -32.65 -19.12 75.34
C PHE A 275 -33.54 -18.49 76.43
N VAL A 276 -33.24 -17.27 76.87
CA VAL A 276 -33.95 -16.55 77.93
C VAL A 276 -33.72 -15.05 77.81
N GLU A 277 -34.60 -14.24 78.40
CA GLU A 277 -34.44 -12.77 78.53
C GLU A 277 -34.60 -12.38 80.01
N TRP A 278 -33.52 -11.98 80.68
CA TRP A 278 -33.55 -11.64 82.10
C TRP A 278 -34.03 -10.20 82.34
N LYS A 279 -35.29 -10.06 82.77
CA LYS A 279 -35.95 -8.75 83.04
C LYS A 279 -35.33 -7.91 84.18
N ASN A 280 -34.35 -8.47 84.89
CA ASN A 280 -33.46 -7.81 85.85
C ASN A 280 -32.10 -8.51 85.75
N PRO A 281 -30.98 -7.88 86.15
CA PRO A 281 -29.67 -8.54 86.17
C PRO A 281 -29.72 -9.90 86.89
N PRO A 282 -29.08 -10.95 86.34
CA PRO A 282 -29.15 -12.29 86.90
C PRO A 282 -28.55 -12.38 88.30
N THR A 283 -29.23 -13.11 89.18
CA THR A 283 -28.78 -13.39 90.56
C THR A 283 -27.89 -14.63 90.62
N ASP A 284 -27.16 -14.79 91.71
CA ASP A 284 -26.44 -16.01 92.12
C ASP A 284 -27.32 -17.28 92.23
N TYR A 285 -28.64 -17.12 92.45
CA TYR A 285 -29.57 -18.23 92.69
C TYR A 285 -30.04 -18.97 91.43
N PHE A 286 -29.68 -20.24 91.23
CA PHE A 286 -30.16 -21.07 90.11
C PHE A 286 -31.57 -21.64 90.39
N GLY A 287 -32.58 -20.82 90.14
CA GLY A 287 -34.01 -21.18 90.28
C GLY A 287 -34.64 -21.73 89.00
N ARG A 288 -35.93 -22.12 89.07
CA ARG A 288 -36.66 -22.86 88.02
C ARG A 288 -36.63 -22.25 86.62
N SER A 289 -36.60 -20.91 86.49
CA SER A 289 -36.50 -20.27 85.17
C SER A 289 -35.14 -20.49 84.50
N SER A 290 -34.10 -20.75 85.30
CA SER A 290 -32.72 -20.99 84.84
C SER A 290 -32.53 -22.47 84.54
N GLU A 291 -33.10 -23.34 85.38
CA GLU A 291 -33.29 -24.78 85.14
C GLU A 291 -34.03 -25.01 83.81
N GLN A 292 -35.15 -24.30 83.57
CA GLN A 292 -35.87 -24.39 82.30
C GLN A 292 -35.06 -23.86 81.10
N ALA A 293 -34.43 -22.69 81.21
CA ALA A 293 -33.60 -22.14 80.12
C ALA A 293 -32.42 -23.07 79.77
N LEU A 294 -31.87 -23.78 80.76
CA LEU A 294 -30.82 -24.76 80.56
C LEU A 294 -31.35 -26.07 79.95
N LEU A 295 -32.54 -26.53 80.35
CA LEU A 295 -33.23 -27.65 79.70
C LEU A 295 -33.57 -27.34 78.25
N ASP A 296 -34.06 -26.14 77.95
CA ASP A 296 -34.38 -25.68 76.59
C ASP A 296 -33.10 -25.62 75.72
N PHE A 297 -31.96 -25.21 76.29
CA PHE A 297 -30.63 -25.28 75.67
C PHE A 297 -30.17 -26.73 75.42
N GLN A 298 -30.27 -27.60 76.43
CA GLN A 298 -29.88 -29.01 76.34
C GLN A 298 -30.70 -29.74 75.26
N ALA A 299 -32.02 -29.56 75.27
CA ALA A 299 -32.92 -30.13 74.27
C ALA A 299 -32.63 -29.65 72.85
N PHE A 300 -32.37 -28.34 72.65
CA PHE A 300 -32.09 -27.80 71.32
C PHE A 300 -30.78 -28.33 70.71
N TYR A 301 -29.71 -28.45 71.53
CA TYR A 301 -28.42 -28.95 71.07
C TYR A 301 -28.27 -30.49 71.16
N GLY A 302 -29.30 -31.22 71.57
CA GLY A 302 -29.29 -32.69 71.66
C GLY A 302 -28.42 -33.25 72.79
N LEU A 303 -28.22 -32.47 73.85
CA LEU A 303 -27.54 -32.89 75.08
C LEU A 303 -28.50 -33.67 75.99
N ASN A 304 -27.97 -34.23 77.09
CA ASN A 304 -28.83 -34.83 78.10
C ASN A 304 -29.66 -33.75 78.81
N GLU A 305 -30.98 -33.82 78.71
CA GLU A 305 -31.94 -32.91 79.38
C GLU A 305 -31.97 -33.14 80.91
N THR A 306 -30.90 -32.77 81.61
CA THR A 306 -30.72 -32.99 83.05
C THR A 306 -31.17 -31.80 83.91
N GLY A 307 -31.17 -30.59 83.34
CA GLY A 307 -31.29 -29.34 84.12
C GLY A 307 -30.05 -29.03 84.97
N VAL A 308 -28.95 -29.73 84.70
CA VAL A 308 -27.64 -29.61 85.36
C VAL A 308 -26.61 -29.17 84.33
N ALA A 309 -25.87 -28.09 84.60
CA ALA A 309 -24.77 -27.66 83.74
C ALA A 309 -23.53 -28.49 84.08
N ASP A 310 -23.51 -29.70 83.52
CA ASP A 310 -22.35 -30.58 83.51
C ASP A 310 -21.26 -30.10 82.53
N GLN A 311 -20.14 -30.81 82.51
CA GLN A 311 -18.97 -30.45 81.70
C GLN A 311 -19.29 -30.38 80.20
N ASP A 312 -20.13 -31.29 79.68
CA ASP A 312 -20.52 -31.31 78.27
C ASP A 312 -21.43 -30.12 77.94
N THR A 313 -22.36 -29.78 78.84
CA THR A 313 -23.25 -28.62 78.70
C THR A 313 -22.48 -27.31 78.71
N LEU A 314 -21.55 -27.13 79.65
CA LEU A 314 -20.69 -25.94 79.74
C LEU A 314 -19.74 -25.84 78.53
N ALA A 315 -19.08 -26.93 78.15
CA ALA A 315 -18.23 -26.96 76.97
C ALA A 315 -19.00 -26.65 75.68
N LYS A 316 -20.29 -27.03 75.59
CA LYS A 316 -21.11 -26.67 74.43
C LYS A 316 -21.50 -25.19 74.42
N ILE A 317 -21.79 -24.60 75.58
CA ILE A 317 -22.01 -23.14 75.73
C ILE A 317 -20.77 -22.37 75.27
N ASP A 318 -19.59 -22.73 75.79
CA ASP A 318 -18.31 -22.08 75.46
C ASP A 318 -17.95 -22.26 73.98
N ASN A 319 -18.23 -23.43 73.39
CA ASN A 319 -18.04 -23.69 71.96
C ASN A 319 -18.88 -22.77 71.05
N ILE A 320 -20.08 -22.40 71.47
CA ILE A 320 -20.93 -21.48 70.68
C ILE A 320 -20.47 -20.03 70.89
N LEU A 321 -20.20 -19.63 72.14
CA LEU A 321 -19.74 -18.28 72.48
C LEU A 321 -18.34 -17.96 71.92
N SER A 322 -17.53 -18.97 71.63
CA SER A 322 -16.23 -18.83 70.94
C SER A 322 -16.32 -18.88 69.41
N SER A 323 -17.52 -18.97 68.81
CA SER A 323 -17.67 -18.93 67.34
C SER A 323 -17.01 -17.69 66.74
N PRO A 324 -16.21 -17.81 65.68
CA PRO A 324 -15.61 -16.66 65.02
C PRO A 324 -16.62 -15.83 64.21
N LEU A 325 -17.85 -16.33 64.02
CA LEU A 325 -18.93 -15.68 63.27
C LEU A 325 -19.89 -14.93 64.20
N GLN A 326 -19.38 -13.88 64.85
CA GLN A 326 -20.13 -12.97 65.72
C GLN A 326 -19.61 -11.52 65.64
N ASP A 327 -20.39 -10.58 66.17
CA ASP A 327 -20.10 -9.14 66.08
C ASP A 327 -18.75 -8.74 66.67
N GLY A 328 -17.94 -8.02 65.89
CA GLY A 328 -16.59 -7.59 66.23
C GLY A 328 -15.48 -8.49 65.67
N ASN A 329 -15.78 -9.75 65.32
CA ASN A 329 -14.77 -10.71 64.87
C ASN A 329 -14.46 -10.62 63.36
N ARG A 330 -13.35 -11.27 62.97
CA ARG A 330 -12.97 -11.49 61.57
C ARG A 330 -12.79 -12.98 61.29
N HIS A 331 -13.46 -13.48 60.27
CA HIS A 331 -13.33 -14.86 59.77
C HIS A 331 -13.72 -14.91 58.30
N ASP A 332 -13.04 -15.72 57.49
CA ASP A 332 -13.30 -15.70 56.05
C ASP A 332 -14.63 -16.38 55.69
N ASP A 333 -15.13 -17.32 56.51
CA ASP A 333 -16.52 -17.82 56.43
C ASP A 333 -17.58 -16.71 56.62
N ALA A 334 -17.23 -15.56 57.24
CA ALA A 334 -18.14 -14.43 57.33
C ALA A 334 -18.43 -13.83 55.94
N ILE A 335 -17.57 -14.06 54.94
CA ILE A 335 -17.83 -13.72 53.53
C ILE A 335 -18.97 -14.62 53.02
N GLN A 336 -18.85 -15.94 53.16
CA GLN A 336 -19.86 -16.88 52.67
C GLN A 336 -21.19 -16.76 53.42
N LEU A 337 -21.16 -16.52 54.73
CA LEU A 337 -22.35 -16.22 55.52
C LEU A 337 -23.08 -14.97 55.01
N LYS A 338 -22.34 -13.89 54.69
CA LYS A 338 -22.93 -12.65 54.15
C LYS A 338 -23.50 -12.84 52.75
N ILE A 339 -22.85 -13.65 51.90
CA ILE A 339 -23.37 -14.05 50.59
C ILE A 339 -24.68 -14.83 50.77
N ASN A 340 -24.71 -15.85 51.63
CA ASN A 340 -25.90 -16.66 51.88
C ASN A 340 -27.07 -15.82 52.47
N LEU A 341 -26.79 -14.85 53.36
CA LEU A 341 -27.80 -13.92 53.89
C LEU A 341 -28.39 -13.00 52.80
N GLU A 342 -27.59 -12.59 51.82
CA GLU A 342 -28.04 -11.76 50.68
C GLU A 342 -28.81 -12.59 49.65
N ILE A 343 -28.36 -13.81 49.33
CA ILE A 343 -29.08 -14.82 48.53
C ILE A 343 -30.47 -15.11 49.12
N LEU A 344 -30.59 -15.14 50.44
CA LEU A 344 -31.84 -15.36 51.16
C LEU A 344 -32.64 -14.08 51.44
N GLY A 345 -32.14 -12.90 51.03
CA GLY A 345 -32.86 -11.63 51.09
C GLY A 345 -32.96 -10.97 52.48
N TYR A 346 -32.19 -11.43 53.48
CA TYR A 346 -32.17 -10.83 54.83
C TYR A 346 -31.46 -9.47 54.88
N VAL A 347 -30.66 -9.17 53.87
CA VAL A 347 -29.79 -7.99 53.76
C VAL A 347 -29.49 -7.72 52.28
N SER A 348 -29.02 -6.51 51.98
CA SER A 348 -28.27 -6.25 50.75
C SER A 348 -27.08 -5.33 51.05
N TRP A 349 -25.90 -5.69 50.54
CA TRP A 349 -24.64 -5.05 50.89
C TRP A 349 -24.28 -3.94 49.91
N LYS A 350 -23.86 -2.77 50.44
CA LYS A 350 -23.45 -1.62 49.60
C LYS A 350 -22.05 -1.77 48.97
N ASN A 351 -21.28 -2.72 49.44
CA ASN A 351 -19.94 -3.08 49.01
C ASN A 351 -19.84 -4.62 49.05
N PRO A 352 -18.93 -5.25 48.31
CA PRO A 352 -18.73 -6.71 48.36
C PRO A 352 -18.55 -7.23 49.80
N PRO A 353 -19.12 -8.40 50.14
CA PRO A 353 -18.90 -9.09 51.40
C PRO A 353 -17.42 -9.21 51.76
N ASN A 354 -17.11 -8.99 53.04
CA ASN A 354 -15.76 -9.05 53.60
C ASN A 354 -15.74 -9.82 54.91
N ASN A 355 -14.56 -10.21 55.39
CA ASN A 355 -14.41 -11.10 56.55
C ASN A 355 -14.77 -10.48 57.91
N PHE A 356 -15.12 -9.19 58.01
CA PHE A 356 -15.48 -8.56 59.29
C PHE A 356 -16.97 -8.72 59.62
N PHE A 357 -17.30 -9.57 60.58
CA PHE A 357 -18.66 -9.73 61.08
C PHE A 357 -18.97 -8.54 62.01
N GLY A 358 -19.84 -7.63 61.56
CA GLY A 358 -20.22 -6.41 62.30
C GLY A 358 -21.71 -6.38 62.64
N SER A 359 -22.17 -5.35 63.36
CA SER A 359 -23.54 -5.25 63.88
C SER A 359 -24.65 -5.44 62.84
N SER A 360 -24.53 -4.90 61.63
CA SER A 360 -25.51 -5.15 60.56
C SER A 360 -25.50 -6.60 60.03
N THR A 361 -24.42 -7.34 60.26
CA THR A 361 -24.35 -8.80 60.04
C THR A 361 -25.03 -9.54 61.19
N LYS A 362 -24.81 -9.10 62.44
CA LYS A 362 -25.53 -9.62 63.62
C LYS A 362 -27.05 -9.45 63.46
N GLU A 363 -27.53 -8.27 63.09
CA GLU A 363 -28.96 -8.02 62.84
C GLU A 363 -29.55 -8.93 61.75
N ALA A 364 -28.79 -9.20 60.68
CA ALA A 364 -29.23 -10.08 59.61
C ALA A 364 -29.27 -11.56 60.06
N VAL A 365 -28.26 -12.02 60.83
CA VAL A 365 -28.25 -13.36 61.43
C VAL A 365 -29.37 -13.53 62.45
N GLN A 366 -29.67 -12.52 63.28
CA GLN A 366 -30.79 -12.57 64.24
C GLN A 366 -32.14 -12.73 63.53
N ARG A 367 -32.38 -12.00 62.43
CA ARG A 367 -33.60 -12.16 61.62
C ARG A 367 -33.67 -13.56 60.99
N PHE A 368 -32.55 -14.04 60.44
CA PHE A 368 -32.47 -15.39 59.89
C PHE A 368 -32.76 -16.47 60.95
N GLN A 369 -32.19 -16.34 62.14
CA GLN A 369 -32.45 -17.24 63.27
C GLN A 369 -33.92 -17.22 63.67
N GLN A 370 -34.50 -16.02 63.85
CA GLN A 370 -35.90 -15.82 64.20
C GLN A 370 -36.86 -16.47 63.18
N ASP A 371 -36.67 -16.21 61.88
CA ASP A 371 -37.55 -16.72 60.82
C ASP A 371 -37.42 -18.25 60.61
N ASN A 372 -36.31 -18.86 61.05
CA ASN A 372 -36.05 -20.30 60.93
C ASN A 372 -36.22 -21.08 62.24
N ASN A 373 -36.75 -20.45 63.30
CA ASN A 373 -36.93 -21.04 64.64
C ASN A 373 -35.62 -21.52 65.31
N LEU A 374 -34.53 -20.77 65.11
CA LEU A 374 -33.25 -20.95 65.80
C LEU A 374 -33.13 -19.93 66.97
N PRO A 375 -32.31 -20.20 68.00
CA PRO A 375 -32.00 -19.26 69.08
C PRO A 375 -31.43 -17.93 68.53
N VAL A 376 -31.97 -16.80 68.99
CA VAL A 376 -31.75 -15.47 68.36
C VAL A 376 -30.55 -14.73 68.97
N SER A 377 -29.40 -15.40 69.03
CA SER A 377 -28.15 -14.87 69.59
C SER A 377 -27.50 -13.80 68.70
N GLY A 378 -27.65 -13.92 67.37
CA GLY A 378 -26.86 -13.21 66.37
C GLY A 378 -25.42 -13.72 66.22
N ILE A 379 -25.07 -14.79 66.94
CA ILE A 379 -23.87 -15.60 66.73
C ILE A 379 -24.25 -16.67 65.72
N ALA A 380 -23.54 -16.76 64.59
CA ALA A 380 -23.71 -17.89 63.69
C ALA A 380 -22.88 -19.08 64.20
N ASP A 381 -23.54 -19.95 64.96
CA ASP A 381 -23.00 -21.25 65.33
C ASP A 381 -23.05 -22.23 64.13
N GLN A 382 -22.55 -23.45 64.32
CA GLN A 382 -22.57 -24.48 63.28
C GLN A 382 -23.99 -24.78 62.75
N LEU A 383 -25.02 -24.81 63.62
CA LEU A 383 -26.38 -25.06 63.18
C LEU A 383 -26.95 -23.89 62.36
N THR A 384 -26.71 -22.65 62.82
CA THR A 384 -27.10 -21.43 62.10
C THR A 384 -26.40 -21.36 60.73
N PHE A 385 -25.09 -21.56 60.67
CA PHE A 385 -24.33 -21.51 59.42
C PHE A 385 -24.72 -22.64 58.45
N SER A 386 -24.85 -23.88 58.95
CA SER A 386 -25.29 -25.01 58.11
C SER A 386 -26.72 -24.84 57.60
N LYS A 387 -27.66 -24.30 58.40
CA LYS A 387 -29.03 -24.04 57.95
C LYS A 387 -29.10 -22.90 56.93
N LEU A 388 -28.30 -21.85 57.14
CA LEU A 388 -28.13 -20.73 56.21
C LEU A 388 -27.56 -21.22 54.86
N GLN A 389 -26.57 -22.12 54.89
CA GLN A 389 -25.98 -22.75 53.71
C GLN A 389 -26.99 -23.68 53.00
N GLU A 390 -27.67 -24.57 53.74
CA GLU A 390 -28.71 -25.47 53.22
C GLU A 390 -29.78 -24.71 52.43
N LEU A 391 -30.28 -23.60 52.96
CA LEU A 391 -31.33 -22.80 52.34
C LEU A 391 -30.82 -21.99 51.15
N ALA A 392 -29.62 -21.41 51.23
CA ALA A 392 -29.01 -20.65 50.12
C ALA A 392 -28.66 -21.56 48.93
N GLN A 393 -28.21 -22.79 49.19
CA GLN A 393 -27.85 -23.78 48.17
C GLN A 393 -29.06 -24.47 47.49
N GLN A 394 -30.31 -24.18 47.91
CA GLN A 394 -31.48 -24.73 47.23
C GLN A 394 -31.57 -24.21 45.77
N PRO A 395 -31.71 -25.09 44.76
CA PRO A 395 -31.87 -24.70 43.36
C PRO A 395 -33.09 -23.79 43.11
N LEU A 396 -32.95 -22.78 42.25
CA LEU A 396 -34.02 -21.83 41.97
C LEU A 396 -35.14 -22.48 41.15
N HIS A 397 -36.37 -22.44 41.66
CA HIS A 397 -37.54 -22.97 40.97
C HIS A 397 -38.77 -22.06 41.07
N VAL A 398 -39.79 -22.36 40.25
CA VAL A 398 -41.08 -21.67 40.25
C VAL A 398 -41.64 -21.50 41.66
N GLY A 399 -42.09 -20.28 41.97
CA GLY A 399 -42.68 -19.92 43.26
C GLY A 399 -41.70 -19.30 44.25
N MET A 400 -40.38 -19.49 44.08
CA MET A 400 -39.37 -18.80 44.89
C MET A 400 -39.37 -17.28 44.62
N ASN A 401 -38.89 -16.51 45.60
CA ASN A 401 -38.60 -15.09 45.46
C ASN A 401 -37.27 -14.78 46.18
N ARG A 402 -36.15 -14.79 45.45
CA ARG A 402 -34.79 -14.60 45.97
C ARG A 402 -34.03 -13.55 45.13
N PRO A 403 -33.10 -12.76 45.70
CA PRO A 403 -32.36 -11.76 44.94
C PRO A 403 -31.49 -12.30 43.81
N ASP A 404 -30.83 -13.45 43.99
CA ASP A 404 -30.02 -14.12 42.95
C ASP A 404 -30.81 -14.47 41.68
N ALA A 405 -32.11 -14.73 41.81
CA ALA A 405 -33.03 -14.91 40.69
C ALA A 405 -33.27 -13.63 39.87
N VAL A 406 -32.73 -12.47 40.26
CA VAL A 406 -32.67 -11.24 39.45
C VAL A 406 -31.53 -11.35 38.43
N ASP A 407 -30.34 -11.73 38.86
CA ASP A 407 -29.14 -11.73 38.02
C ASP A 407 -29.13 -12.91 37.04
N MET A 408 -29.59 -14.09 37.48
CA MET A 408 -29.96 -15.20 36.60
C MET A 408 -30.89 -14.77 35.45
N LYS A 409 -31.85 -13.86 35.71
CA LYS A 409 -32.76 -13.34 34.67
C LYS A 409 -32.12 -12.31 33.76
N LYS A 410 -31.15 -11.52 34.25
CA LYS A 410 -30.33 -10.64 33.40
C LYS A 410 -29.49 -11.48 32.44
N ASN A 411 -28.89 -12.57 32.92
CA ASN A 411 -28.08 -13.48 32.09
C ASN A 411 -28.93 -14.18 31.01
N LEU A 412 -30.15 -14.61 31.34
CA LEU A 412 -31.11 -15.12 30.34
C LEU A 412 -31.53 -14.08 29.29
N GLU A 413 -31.63 -12.80 29.66
CA GLU A 413 -31.91 -11.71 28.71
C GLU A 413 -30.66 -11.38 27.86
N ILE A 414 -29.48 -11.32 28.47
CA ILE A 414 -28.18 -11.18 27.80
C ILE A 414 -27.98 -12.26 26.73
N LEU A 415 -28.45 -13.48 26.97
CA LEU A 415 -28.40 -14.59 26.01
C LEU A 415 -29.60 -14.69 25.06
N GLY A 416 -30.59 -13.80 25.18
CA GLY A 416 -31.73 -13.70 24.26
C GLY A 416 -32.89 -14.66 24.50
N TYR A 417 -32.83 -15.53 25.52
CA TYR A 417 -33.92 -16.46 25.86
C TYR A 417 -35.22 -15.79 26.30
N VAL A 418 -35.13 -14.52 26.70
CA VAL A 418 -36.26 -13.75 27.22
C VAL A 418 -36.00 -12.27 27.04
N LYS A 419 -37.08 -11.49 26.93
CA LYS A 419 -37.04 -10.04 27.05
C LYS A 419 -38.01 -9.59 28.13
N TRP A 420 -37.52 -8.86 29.13
CA TRP A 420 -38.33 -8.41 30.25
C TRP A 420 -39.06 -7.10 29.90
N LYS A 421 -40.27 -6.94 30.46
CA LYS A 421 -41.10 -5.75 30.23
C LYS A 421 -40.77 -4.60 31.19
N ASN A 422 -40.30 -4.95 32.39
CA ASN A 422 -39.83 -4.10 33.45
C ASN A 422 -38.56 -4.74 34.04
N GLU A 423 -37.83 -4.04 34.91
CA GLU A 423 -36.71 -4.59 35.68
C GLU A 423 -37.02 -5.97 36.31
N PRO A 424 -36.11 -6.97 36.22
CA PRO A 424 -36.35 -8.29 36.79
C PRO A 424 -36.47 -8.24 38.32
N THR A 425 -37.53 -8.84 38.85
CA THR A 425 -37.72 -9.06 40.30
C THR A 425 -37.27 -10.46 40.70
N GLY A 426 -36.96 -10.71 41.98
CA GLY A 426 -36.58 -12.04 42.48
C GLY A 426 -37.63 -13.16 42.31
N TYR A 427 -38.89 -12.83 42.04
CA TYR A 427 -39.96 -13.82 41.92
C TYR A 427 -39.84 -14.71 40.67
N TYR A 428 -39.55 -16.00 40.85
CA TYR A 428 -39.42 -16.98 39.77
C TYR A 428 -40.82 -17.41 39.29
N GLY A 429 -41.25 -16.83 38.16
CA GLY A 429 -42.54 -17.11 37.54
C GLY A 429 -42.48 -18.13 36.39
N SER A 430 -43.63 -18.42 35.78
CA SER A 430 -43.75 -19.33 34.64
C SER A 430 -42.95 -18.87 33.40
N GLN A 431 -42.86 -17.56 33.14
CA GLN A 431 -42.02 -17.01 32.07
C GLN A 431 -40.53 -17.29 32.33
N THR A 432 -40.07 -17.16 33.58
CA THR A 432 -38.70 -17.54 33.97
C THR A 432 -38.47 -19.03 33.77
N LYS A 433 -39.45 -19.89 34.14
CA LYS A 433 -39.35 -21.33 33.91
C LYS A 433 -39.19 -21.67 32.43
N ALA A 434 -39.95 -21.03 31.55
CA ALA A 434 -39.86 -21.25 30.11
C ALA A 434 -38.46 -20.85 29.58
N ALA A 435 -37.94 -19.69 29.97
CA ALA A 435 -36.60 -19.23 29.58
C ALA A 435 -35.48 -20.17 30.06
N VAL A 436 -35.55 -20.65 31.32
CA VAL A 436 -34.59 -21.62 31.87
C VAL A 436 -34.71 -22.98 31.17
N ILE A 437 -35.92 -23.44 30.83
CA ILE A 437 -36.11 -24.69 30.06
C ILE A 437 -35.46 -24.59 28.68
N SER A 438 -35.64 -23.47 27.97
CA SER A 438 -34.98 -23.23 26.68
C SER A 438 -33.46 -23.23 26.82
N PHE A 439 -32.92 -22.44 27.76
CA PHE A 439 -31.48 -22.41 28.04
C PHE A 439 -30.91 -23.80 28.38
N GLN A 440 -31.58 -24.55 29.26
CA GLN A 440 -31.16 -25.90 29.63
C GLN A 440 -31.18 -26.84 28.40
N SER A 441 -32.21 -26.78 27.58
CA SER A 441 -32.32 -27.59 26.36
C SER A 441 -31.18 -27.29 25.36
N ASP A 442 -30.89 -26.01 25.12
CA ASP A 442 -29.89 -25.58 24.14
C ASP A 442 -28.45 -25.87 24.60
N TYR A 443 -28.22 -25.97 25.91
CA TYR A 443 -26.93 -26.31 26.53
C TYR A 443 -26.82 -27.79 26.94
N GLY A 444 -27.77 -28.65 26.55
CA GLY A 444 -27.73 -30.09 26.85
C GLY A 444 -27.96 -30.47 28.32
N LEU A 445 -28.41 -29.52 29.14
CA LEU A 445 -28.71 -29.70 30.56
C LEU A 445 -30.12 -30.30 30.75
N PRO A 446 -30.42 -30.94 31.90
CA PRO A 446 -31.76 -31.43 32.19
C PRO A 446 -32.80 -30.29 32.20
N ALA A 447 -33.63 -30.22 31.15
CA ALA A 447 -34.63 -29.17 30.88
C ALA A 447 -35.84 -29.19 31.85
N THR A 448 -35.53 -29.05 33.14
CA THR A 448 -36.45 -29.16 34.28
C THR A 448 -37.11 -27.82 34.60
N GLY A 449 -36.48 -26.70 34.24
CA GLY A 449 -36.84 -25.37 34.72
C GLY A 449 -36.61 -25.22 36.22
N VAL A 450 -35.50 -25.80 36.70
CA VAL A 450 -34.90 -25.64 38.03
C VAL A 450 -33.44 -25.28 37.81
N VAL A 451 -32.97 -24.18 38.38
CA VAL A 451 -31.57 -23.72 38.24
C VAL A 451 -30.77 -24.25 39.42
N ASP A 452 -30.07 -25.35 39.22
CA ASP A 452 -29.03 -25.85 40.12
C ASP A 452 -27.69 -25.12 39.89
N SER A 453 -26.65 -25.48 40.65
CA SER A 453 -25.32 -24.87 40.54
C SER A 453 -24.69 -25.03 39.16
N VAL A 454 -24.90 -26.18 38.50
CA VAL A 454 -24.42 -26.42 37.13
C VAL A 454 -25.13 -25.49 36.15
N THR A 455 -26.47 -25.42 36.20
CA THR A 455 -27.26 -24.51 35.37
C THR A 455 -26.88 -23.05 35.61
N MET A 456 -26.59 -22.65 36.86
CA MET A 456 -26.18 -21.28 37.17
C MET A 456 -24.79 -20.95 36.59
N SER A 457 -23.77 -21.80 36.83
CA SER A 457 -22.43 -21.58 36.29
C SER A 457 -22.47 -21.51 34.77
N THR A 458 -23.07 -22.51 34.10
CA THR A 458 -23.17 -22.52 32.63
C THR A 458 -23.89 -21.27 32.08
N LEU A 459 -24.84 -20.70 32.83
CA LEU A 459 -25.56 -19.48 32.45
C LEU A 459 -24.71 -18.21 32.63
N GLU A 460 -23.95 -18.13 33.72
CA GLU A 460 -23.00 -17.04 33.99
C GLU A 460 -21.83 -17.07 33.00
N ASP A 461 -21.20 -18.23 32.81
CA ASP A 461 -20.13 -18.46 31.84
C ASP A 461 -20.57 -18.08 30.42
N ALA A 462 -21.79 -18.48 30.03
CA ALA A 462 -22.37 -18.13 28.74
C ALA A 462 -22.65 -16.64 28.57
N ALA A 463 -23.17 -15.95 29.61
CA ALA A 463 -23.49 -14.52 29.54
C ALA A 463 -22.24 -13.62 29.56
N ASN A 464 -21.20 -14.06 30.27
CA ASN A 464 -19.90 -13.39 30.35
C ASN A 464 -19.04 -13.59 29.09
N ALA A 465 -19.31 -14.62 28.28
CA ALA A 465 -18.60 -14.92 27.05
C ALA A 465 -18.56 -13.73 26.05
N PRO A 466 -17.59 -13.71 25.12
CA PRO A 466 -17.51 -12.75 24.01
C PRO A 466 -18.83 -12.54 23.26
N MET A 467 -19.13 -11.29 22.87
CA MET A 467 -20.41 -10.96 22.24
C MET A 467 -20.57 -11.67 20.89
N ARG A 468 -21.72 -12.31 20.68
CA ARG A 468 -22.06 -13.06 19.46
C ARG A 468 -23.52 -12.89 19.08
N GLU A 469 -23.92 -13.38 17.92
CA GLU A 469 -25.30 -13.28 17.45
C GLU A 469 -26.31 -13.83 18.48
N GLY A 470 -27.41 -13.09 18.68
CA GLY A 470 -28.50 -13.42 19.59
C GLY A 470 -28.44 -12.68 20.93
N MET A 471 -27.28 -12.16 21.33
CA MET A 471 -27.10 -11.54 22.65
C MET A 471 -27.74 -10.14 22.79
N TYR A 472 -28.12 -9.76 24.01
CA TYR A 472 -28.63 -8.43 24.37
C TYR A 472 -27.75 -7.78 25.46
N ARG A 473 -26.65 -7.14 25.09
CA ARG A 473 -25.73 -6.46 26.02
C ARG A 473 -25.60 -4.96 25.74
N SER A 474 -25.33 -4.15 26.76
CA SER A 474 -25.24 -2.69 26.62
C SER A 474 -24.02 -2.23 25.83
N ASP A 475 -22.88 -2.88 26.03
CA ASP A 475 -21.60 -2.66 25.31
C ASP A 475 -21.68 -3.01 23.82
N ALA A 476 -22.68 -3.81 23.41
CA ALA A 476 -23.00 -4.01 22.00
C ALA A 476 -23.43 -2.71 21.29
N ILE A 477 -23.82 -1.64 22.01
CA ILE A 477 -24.09 -0.33 21.41
C ILE A 477 -22.78 0.33 20.96
N ASP A 478 -21.78 0.36 21.84
CA ASP A 478 -20.50 1.03 21.57
C ASP A 478 -19.73 0.29 20.46
N LEU A 479 -19.72 -1.05 20.49
CA LEU A 479 -19.15 -1.87 19.41
C LEU A 479 -19.79 -1.57 18.04
N LYS A 480 -21.11 -1.34 17.99
CA LYS A 480 -21.82 -1.00 16.73
C LYS A 480 -21.48 0.41 16.25
N ILE A 481 -21.31 1.36 17.16
CA ILE A 481 -20.86 2.73 16.85
C ILE A 481 -19.43 2.68 16.29
N ASN A 482 -18.55 1.92 16.93
CA ASN A 482 -17.17 1.71 16.49
C ASN A 482 -17.11 1.08 15.08
N LEU A 483 -17.91 0.05 14.79
CA LEU A 483 -18.00 -0.57 13.46
C LEU A 483 -18.55 0.37 12.37
N GLU A 484 -19.45 1.30 12.71
CA GLU A 484 -19.92 2.34 11.79
C GLU A 484 -18.85 3.41 11.56
N GLN A 485 -18.16 3.86 12.61
CA GLN A 485 -17.06 4.82 12.53
C GLN A 485 -15.84 4.27 11.75
N LEU A 486 -15.62 2.95 11.80
CA LEU A 486 -14.62 2.24 11.00
C LEU A 486 -15.09 1.91 9.57
N GLY A 487 -16.34 2.23 9.21
CA GLY A 487 -16.85 2.12 7.84
C GLY A 487 -17.31 0.72 7.41
N PHE A 488 -17.54 -0.21 8.35
CA PHE A 488 -17.96 -1.59 8.05
C PHE A 488 -19.48 -1.79 7.97
N ILE A 489 -20.25 -0.80 8.42
CA ILE A 489 -21.71 -0.79 8.39
C ILE A 489 -22.22 0.66 8.45
N SER A 490 -23.48 0.89 8.10
CA SER A 490 -24.19 2.10 8.52
C SER A 490 -25.60 1.78 9.00
N TRP A 491 -25.99 2.36 10.14
CA TRP A 491 -27.19 1.97 10.88
C TRP A 491 -28.40 2.83 10.48
N LYS A 492 -29.44 2.19 9.95
CA LYS A 492 -30.71 2.86 9.58
C LYS A 492 -31.50 3.42 10.77
N ASN A 493 -31.19 2.96 11.98
CA ASN A 493 -31.78 3.37 13.26
C ASN A 493 -30.66 3.41 14.30
N THR A 494 -30.82 4.17 15.38
CA THR A 494 -29.86 4.20 16.50
C THR A 494 -29.53 2.78 17.00
N PRO A 495 -28.24 2.43 17.17
CA PRO A 495 -27.84 1.15 17.75
C PRO A 495 -28.52 0.84 19.09
N ASN A 496 -28.85 -0.43 19.30
CA ASN A 496 -29.51 -0.96 20.50
C ASN A 496 -28.65 -2.05 21.15
N ASN A 497 -29.11 -2.65 22.25
CA ASN A 497 -28.39 -3.72 22.93
C ASN A 497 -28.36 -5.08 22.19
N PHE A 498 -29.25 -5.30 21.20
CA PHE A 498 -29.38 -6.61 20.53
C PHE A 498 -28.31 -6.82 19.44
N PHE A 499 -27.31 -7.67 19.70
CA PHE A 499 -26.30 -8.09 18.74
C PHE A 499 -26.90 -9.12 17.78
N GLY A 500 -27.60 -8.64 16.74
CA GLY A 500 -28.22 -9.46 15.70
C GLY A 500 -27.31 -9.73 14.50
N PRO A 501 -27.81 -10.43 13.46
CA PRO A 501 -27.00 -10.88 12.31
C PRO A 501 -26.32 -9.74 11.55
N SER A 502 -26.91 -8.54 11.48
CA SER A 502 -26.24 -7.39 10.87
C SER A 502 -25.00 -6.91 11.65
N SER A 503 -24.95 -7.16 12.97
CA SER A 503 -23.77 -6.85 13.80
C SER A 503 -22.72 -7.95 13.68
N ALA A 504 -23.13 -9.23 13.69
CA ALA A 504 -22.23 -10.36 13.45
C ALA A 504 -21.56 -10.25 12.08
N ASN A 505 -22.32 -9.99 11.01
CA ASN A 505 -21.79 -9.82 9.65
C ASN A 505 -20.85 -8.60 9.52
N ALA A 506 -21.16 -7.48 10.17
CA ALA A 506 -20.26 -6.31 10.15
C ALA A 506 -18.94 -6.58 10.87
N LEU A 507 -19.00 -7.32 11.99
CA LEU A 507 -17.81 -7.75 12.73
C LEU A 507 -17.01 -8.81 11.98
N GLN A 508 -17.68 -9.74 11.29
CA GLN A 508 -17.06 -10.74 10.42
C GLN A 508 -16.33 -10.09 9.24
N ASN A 509 -16.94 -9.07 8.62
CA ASN A 509 -16.30 -8.24 7.59
C ASN A 509 -15.08 -7.49 8.13
N PHE A 510 -15.16 -6.94 9.35
CA PHE A 510 -14.04 -6.29 10.03
C PHE A 510 -12.89 -7.28 10.30
N GLN A 511 -13.18 -8.44 10.88
CA GLN A 511 -12.22 -9.50 11.17
C GLN A 511 -11.51 -9.96 9.88
N SER A 512 -12.29 -10.33 8.86
CA SER A 512 -11.78 -10.76 7.56
C SER A 512 -10.91 -9.68 6.89
N TYR A 513 -11.36 -8.42 6.91
CA TYR A 513 -10.58 -7.31 6.35
C TYR A 513 -9.24 -7.10 7.08
N TYR A 514 -9.18 -7.26 8.40
CA TYR A 514 -7.95 -7.08 9.16
C TYR A 514 -7.05 -8.33 9.25
N GLY A 515 -7.55 -9.51 8.84
CA GLY A 515 -6.81 -10.78 8.92
C GLY A 515 -6.95 -11.50 10.26
N LEU A 516 -8.04 -11.23 10.99
CA LEU A 516 -8.48 -12.01 12.15
C LEU A 516 -9.38 -13.16 11.69
N GLU A 517 -9.61 -14.15 12.57
CA GLU A 517 -10.60 -15.19 12.30
C GLU A 517 -12.00 -14.58 12.17
N ALA A 518 -12.66 -14.86 11.04
CA ALA A 518 -13.94 -14.26 10.67
C ALA A 518 -15.12 -14.97 11.36
N THR A 519 -15.15 -14.91 12.69
CA THR A 519 -16.12 -15.62 13.55
C THR A 519 -17.44 -14.88 13.73
N GLY A 520 -17.47 -13.56 13.55
CA GLY A 520 -18.60 -12.70 13.94
C GLY A 520 -18.73 -12.52 15.46
N ILE A 521 -17.73 -12.94 16.23
CA ILE A 521 -17.69 -12.89 17.70
C ILE A 521 -16.72 -11.80 18.17
N ALA A 522 -17.13 -10.97 19.12
CA ALA A 522 -16.31 -9.88 19.67
C ALA A 522 -15.38 -10.38 20.78
N ASP A 523 -14.40 -11.20 20.39
CA ASP A 523 -13.32 -11.64 21.27
C ASP A 523 -12.32 -10.52 21.60
N GLN A 524 -11.38 -10.81 22.51
CA GLN A 524 -10.39 -9.84 22.98
C GLN A 524 -9.48 -9.33 21.85
N ALA A 525 -9.10 -10.17 20.88
CA ALA A 525 -8.25 -9.76 19.77
C ALA A 525 -8.99 -8.80 18.82
N THR A 526 -10.26 -9.08 18.57
CA THR A 526 -11.16 -8.29 17.74
C THR A 526 -11.45 -6.93 18.37
N LEU A 527 -11.75 -6.90 19.68
CA LEU A 527 -11.95 -5.65 20.42
C LEU A 527 -10.67 -4.81 20.51
N GLN A 528 -9.54 -5.40 20.87
CA GLN A 528 -8.24 -4.71 20.85
C GLN A 528 -7.93 -4.13 19.46
N LYS A 529 -8.22 -4.88 18.38
CA LYS A 529 -7.96 -4.40 17.03
C LYS A 529 -8.83 -3.21 16.64
N ILE A 530 -10.08 -3.15 17.12
CA ILE A 530 -10.97 -1.99 16.94
C ILE A 530 -10.38 -0.76 17.64
N ASP A 531 -9.97 -0.92 18.90
CA ASP A 531 -9.40 0.17 19.71
C ASP A 531 -8.07 0.68 19.14
N ASP A 532 -7.20 -0.21 18.65
CA ASP A 532 -5.93 0.15 17.99
C ASP A 532 -6.14 1.10 16.79
N ILE A 533 -7.19 0.87 15.99
CA ILE A 533 -7.47 1.67 14.79
C ILE A 533 -8.12 3.01 15.19
N LEU A 534 -9.05 2.98 16.16
CA LEU A 534 -9.68 4.19 16.71
C LEU A 534 -8.68 5.07 17.48
N ALA A 535 -7.59 4.50 17.99
CA ALA A 535 -6.47 5.22 18.61
C ALA A 535 -5.49 5.87 17.59
N SER A 536 -5.68 5.69 16.28
CA SER A 536 -4.75 6.20 15.26
C SER A 536 -4.54 7.73 15.38
N PRO A 537 -3.29 8.23 15.34
CA PRO A 537 -3.03 9.66 15.36
C PRO A 537 -3.42 10.37 14.04
N LEU A 538 -3.69 9.62 12.97
CA LEU A 538 -4.04 10.15 11.64
C LEU A 538 -5.57 10.09 11.39
N GLN A 539 -6.29 10.89 12.17
CA GLN A 539 -7.75 11.11 12.05
C GLN A 539 -8.14 12.56 12.37
N ASP A 540 -9.39 12.93 12.08
CA ASP A 540 -9.88 14.31 12.23
C ASP A 540 -9.77 14.84 13.67
N GLY A 541 -9.25 16.06 13.83
CA GLY A 541 -8.99 16.71 15.12
C GLY A 541 -7.57 16.54 15.65
N ASN A 542 -6.83 15.51 15.21
CA ASN A 542 -5.50 15.20 15.74
C ASN A 542 -4.35 16.00 15.08
N ARG A 543 -3.18 15.98 15.72
CA ARG A 543 -1.92 16.54 15.20
C ARG A 543 -0.83 15.47 15.22
N HIS A 544 -0.24 15.20 14.08
CA HIS A 544 0.88 14.28 13.92
C HIS A 544 1.77 14.72 12.75
N GLU A 545 3.08 14.54 12.85
CA GLU A 545 4.00 14.99 11.78
C GLU A 545 3.78 14.20 10.48
N ASP A 546 3.46 12.91 10.57
CA ASP A 546 3.14 12.07 9.39
C ASP A 546 1.91 12.57 8.62
N ALA A 547 1.03 13.38 9.23
CA ALA A 547 -0.08 14.02 8.53
C ALA A 547 0.40 15.05 7.47
N ILE A 548 1.66 15.48 7.53
CA ILE A 548 2.31 16.25 6.45
C ILE A 548 2.62 15.33 5.27
N GLN A 549 3.20 14.15 5.52
CA GLN A 549 3.59 13.24 4.44
C GLN A 549 2.37 12.57 3.79
N LEU A 550 1.39 12.12 4.57
CA LEU A 550 0.10 11.62 4.08
C LEU A 550 -0.56 12.59 3.09
N LYS A 551 -0.53 13.89 3.37
CA LYS A 551 -1.10 14.92 2.49
C LYS A 551 -0.31 15.10 1.19
N LYS A 552 1.02 15.03 1.24
CA LYS A 552 1.88 15.07 0.04
C LYS A 552 1.64 13.84 -0.83
N ASP A 553 1.55 12.66 -0.22
CA ASP A 553 1.31 11.41 -0.94
C ASP A 553 -0.07 11.44 -1.63
N LEU A 554 -1.14 11.81 -0.91
CA LEU A 554 -2.48 12.02 -1.45
C LEU A 554 -2.54 13.05 -2.60
N GLU A 555 -1.67 14.06 -2.58
CA GLU A 555 -1.55 15.05 -3.66
C GLU A 555 -0.74 14.50 -4.85
N LYS A 556 0.36 13.76 -4.62
CA LYS A 556 1.14 13.08 -5.67
C LYS A 556 0.31 12.03 -6.42
N ILE A 557 -0.59 11.32 -5.73
CA ILE A 557 -1.52 10.35 -6.35
C ILE A 557 -2.82 10.99 -6.89
N GLY A 558 -2.92 12.32 -6.90
CA GLY A 558 -3.99 13.05 -7.59
C GLY A 558 -5.37 13.06 -6.91
N ILE A 559 -5.49 12.61 -5.65
CA ILE A 559 -6.78 12.62 -4.91
C ILE A 559 -7.23 14.04 -4.58
N VAL A 560 -6.29 14.95 -4.32
CA VAL A 560 -6.57 16.29 -3.79
C VAL A 560 -5.46 17.27 -4.18
N LYS A 561 -5.81 18.54 -4.42
CA LYS A 561 -4.85 19.65 -4.54
C LYS A 561 -5.03 20.61 -3.38
N TRP A 562 -3.99 20.82 -2.57
CA TRP A 562 -4.04 21.69 -1.40
C TRP A 562 -3.90 23.16 -1.79
N LYS A 563 -4.62 24.05 -1.11
CA LYS A 563 -4.54 25.52 -1.34
C LYS A 563 -3.37 26.19 -0.61
N ASN A 564 -2.76 25.49 0.34
CA ASN A 564 -1.66 25.95 1.19
C ASN A 564 -0.79 24.73 1.51
N SER A 565 0.49 24.95 1.86
CA SER A 565 1.43 23.89 2.23
C SER A 565 0.88 22.97 3.34
N PRO A 566 1.03 21.63 3.23
CA PRO A 566 0.58 20.67 4.23
C PRO A 566 1.10 20.91 5.66
N THR A 567 0.18 20.90 6.64
CA THR A 567 0.45 21.05 8.08
C THR A 567 0.25 19.75 8.86
N ASN A 568 0.90 19.59 10.02
CA ASN A 568 0.73 18.45 10.93
C ASN A 568 -0.70 18.26 11.52
N TYR A 569 -1.59 19.25 11.39
CA TYR A 569 -2.99 19.13 11.78
C TYR A 569 -3.79 18.31 10.77
N PHE A 570 -4.37 17.19 11.22
CA PHE A 570 -5.34 16.41 10.46
C PHE A 570 -6.73 16.97 10.77
N GLY A 571 -7.35 17.62 9.78
CA GLY A 571 -8.68 18.23 9.90
C GLY A 571 -9.66 17.65 8.87
N SER A 572 -10.93 18.02 8.94
CA SER A 572 -12.01 17.55 8.05
C SER A 572 -11.72 17.58 6.54
N SER A 573 -10.84 18.46 6.06
CA SER A 573 -10.38 18.44 4.65
C SER A 573 -9.41 17.29 4.36
N THR A 574 -8.52 16.96 5.31
CA THR A 574 -7.72 15.73 5.28
C THR A 574 -8.61 14.50 5.41
N LYS A 575 -9.59 14.52 6.33
CA LYS A 575 -10.54 13.42 6.52
C LYS A 575 -11.24 13.07 5.21
N ARG A 576 -11.78 14.08 4.52
CA ARG A 576 -12.43 13.91 3.23
C ARG A 576 -11.48 13.32 2.17
N ALA A 577 -10.25 13.82 2.06
CA ALA A 577 -9.29 13.26 1.10
C ALA A 577 -8.95 11.78 1.40
N VAL A 578 -8.92 11.38 2.68
CA VAL A 578 -8.77 9.97 3.08
C VAL A 578 -10.04 9.16 2.79
N GLU A 579 -11.24 9.70 3.06
CA GLU A 579 -12.51 9.07 2.70
C GLU A 579 -12.65 8.87 1.18
N ASP A 580 -12.25 9.85 0.38
CA ASP A 580 -12.30 9.83 -1.08
C ASP A 580 -11.27 8.82 -1.65
N PHE A 581 -10.07 8.75 -1.08
CA PHE A 581 -9.09 7.68 -1.38
C PHE A 581 -9.62 6.29 -1.02
N GLN A 582 -10.18 6.12 0.18
CA GLN A 582 -10.75 4.85 0.64
C GLN A 582 -11.88 4.39 -0.30
N ARG A 583 -12.75 5.30 -0.75
CA ARG A 583 -13.77 5.03 -1.78
C ARG A 583 -13.15 4.61 -3.12
N GLN A 584 -12.13 5.34 -3.60
CA GLN A 584 -11.51 5.08 -4.90
C GLN A 584 -10.82 3.70 -4.98
N TYR A 585 -10.24 3.24 -3.87
CA TYR A 585 -9.52 1.96 -3.80
C TYR A 585 -10.27 0.85 -3.05
N ASN A 586 -11.60 0.96 -2.92
CA ASN A 586 -12.51 -0.03 -2.32
C ASN A 586 -12.11 -0.47 -0.89
N LEU A 587 -11.64 0.48 -0.07
CA LEU A 587 -11.35 0.29 1.36
C LEU A 587 -12.56 0.71 2.22
N PRO A 588 -12.68 0.20 3.47
CA PRO A 588 -13.64 0.70 4.45
C PRO A 588 -13.49 2.22 4.65
N VAL A 589 -14.60 2.94 4.59
CA VAL A 589 -14.59 4.41 4.52
C VAL A 589 -14.78 5.01 5.91
N SER A 590 -13.69 5.12 6.66
CA SER A 590 -13.63 5.70 8.00
C SER A 590 -13.18 7.17 8.01
N GLY A 591 -12.34 7.55 7.04
CA GLY A 591 -11.57 8.80 7.07
C GLY A 591 -10.39 8.78 8.06
N ILE A 592 -10.09 7.64 8.66
CA ILE A 592 -8.90 7.36 9.47
C ILE A 592 -7.84 6.77 8.55
N ALA A 593 -6.64 7.34 8.50
CA ALA A 593 -5.52 6.74 7.78
C ALA A 593 -4.86 5.68 8.66
N ASP A 594 -5.46 4.49 8.68
CA ASP A 594 -4.94 3.30 9.37
C ASP A 594 -3.80 2.64 8.60
N ALA A 595 -3.20 1.58 9.16
CA ALA A 595 -2.10 0.87 8.53
C ALA A 595 -2.41 0.34 7.12
N ARG A 596 -3.64 -0.17 6.86
CA ARG A 596 -4.02 -0.66 5.53
C ARG A 596 -4.26 0.48 4.53
N THR A 597 -4.87 1.57 4.98
CA THR A 597 -5.01 2.79 4.17
C THR A 597 -3.64 3.36 3.79
N LEU A 598 -2.71 3.48 4.74
CA LEU A 598 -1.34 3.96 4.49
C LEU A 598 -0.55 3.02 3.55
N GLN A 599 -0.67 1.70 3.73
CA GLN A 599 -0.05 0.72 2.83
C GLN A 599 -0.56 0.88 1.40
N LYS A 600 -1.87 1.04 1.20
CA LYS A 600 -2.44 1.25 -0.14
C LYS A 600 -2.06 2.59 -0.76
N ILE A 601 -1.91 3.65 0.06
CA ILE A 601 -1.39 4.95 -0.42
C ILE A 601 0.06 4.79 -0.91
N ALA A 602 0.91 4.07 -0.17
CA ALA A 602 2.30 3.80 -0.58
C ALA A 602 2.39 3.00 -1.88
N GLU A 603 1.61 1.92 -2.00
CA GLU A 603 1.51 1.08 -3.21
C GLU A 603 1.08 1.90 -4.43
N VAL A 604 0.02 2.71 -4.30
CA VAL A 604 -0.48 3.57 -5.40
C VAL A 604 0.53 4.66 -5.74
N ARG A 605 1.22 5.25 -4.74
CA ARG A 605 2.27 6.25 -4.93
C ARG A 605 3.49 5.71 -5.69
N GLU A 606 3.84 4.44 -5.49
CA GLU A 606 4.91 3.75 -6.21
C GLU A 606 4.48 3.30 -7.62
N ALA A 607 3.17 3.06 -7.83
CA ALA A 607 2.59 2.86 -9.16
C ALA A 607 2.41 4.17 -9.98
N VAL A 608 2.57 5.36 -9.38
CA VAL A 608 2.65 6.62 -10.13
C VAL A 608 4.01 6.68 -10.83
N VAL A 609 4.03 6.27 -12.09
CA VAL A 609 5.14 6.33 -13.04
C VAL A 609 5.76 7.73 -13.02
N GLU A 610 6.87 7.90 -12.31
CA GLU A 610 7.58 9.17 -12.21
C GLU A 610 8.38 9.40 -13.49
N ILE A 611 7.80 10.17 -14.41
CA ILE A 611 8.45 10.62 -15.63
C ILE A 611 9.79 11.27 -15.25
N ASN A 612 10.91 10.71 -15.70
CA ASN A 612 12.26 11.23 -15.47
C ASN A 612 12.79 12.01 -16.69
N SER A 613 12.30 11.67 -17.88
CA SER A 613 12.65 12.33 -19.14
C SER A 613 11.53 12.24 -20.16
N PHE A 614 11.65 12.98 -21.26
CA PHE A 614 10.69 12.97 -22.35
C PHE A 614 11.37 12.48 -23.63
N TYR A 615 10.82 11.43 -24.23
CA TYR A 615 11.27 10.89 -25.51
C TYR A 615 10.58 11.67 -26.64
N ILE A 616 11.37 12.32 -27.48
CA ILE A 616 10.88 13.10 -28.61
C ILE A 616 11.20 12.36 -29.89
N THR A 617 10.18 12.07 -30.70
CA THR A 617 10.31 11.38 -32.00
C THR A 617 9.83 12.30 -33.12
N GLY A 618 10.62 12.47 -34.19
CA GLY A 618 10.30 13.41 -35.26
C GLY A 618 10.71 12.98 -36.68
N LYS A 619 10.21 13.73 -37.66
CA LYS A 619 10.34 13.46 -39.10
C LYS A 619 10.75 14.72 -39.87
N GLY A 620 11.39 14.52 -41.03
CA GLY A 620 11.87 15.63 -41.87
C GLY A 620 12.98 16.45 -41.20
N TYR A 621 13.44 17.51 -41.88
CA TYR A 621 14.66 18.22 -41.50
C TYR A 621 14.65 19.68 -41.96
N GLY A 622 14.75 20.60 -41.00
CA GLY A 622 14.64 22.05 -41.22
C GLY A 622 13.27 22.62 -40.84
N HIS A 623 12.97 23.82 -41.35
CA HIS A 623 11.79 24.62 -40.95
C HIS A 623 10.53 24.34 -41.78
N ALA A 624 10.64 23.64 -42.92
CA ALA A 624 9.52 23.25 -43.77
C ALA A 624 8.64 24.38 -44.35
N VAL A 625 9.12 25.63 -44.35
CA VAL A 625 8.48 26.76 -45.06
C VAL A 625 9.06 26.87 -46.47
N GLY A 626 8.23 27.14 -47.48
CA GLY A 626 8.67 27.28 -48.86
C GLY A 626 9.14 25.94 -49.46
N MET A 627 10.29 25.94 -50.14
CA MET A 627 10.75 24.77 -50.89
C MET A 627 11.45 23.72 -50.02
N THR A 628 11.17 22.44 -50.28
CA THR A 628 11.95 21.31 -49.75
C THR A 628 12.90 20.75 -50.80
N GLN A 629 14.14 20.46 -50.43
CA GLN A 629 15.15 19.87 -51.32
C GLN A 629 14.77 18.43 -51.73
N TYR A 630 14.32 17.59 -50.79
CA TYR A 630 13.87 16.23 -51.07
C TYR A 630 12.58 16.19 -51.89
N GLY A 631 11.59 17.05 -51.59
CA GLY A 631 10.36 17.15 -52.36
C GLY A 631 10.55 17.71 -53.77
N ALA A 632 11.38 18.74 -53.94
CA ALA A 632 11.76 19.26 -55.25
C ALA A 632 12.47 18.19 -56.11
N TYR A 633 13.30 17.33 -55.49
CA TYR A 633 13.90 16.18 -56.18
C TYR A 633 12.86 15.11 -56.55
N GLY A 634 11.88 14.83 -55.67
CA GLY A 634 10.75 13.95 -55.98
C GLY A 634 9.93 14.45 -57.17
N MET A 635 9.57 15.74 -57.19
CA MET A 635 8.88 16.37 -58.31
C MET A 635 9.72 16.31 -59.61
N ALA A 636 11.00 16.65 -59.53
CA ALA A 636 11.90 16.60 -60.69
C ALA A 636 12.11 15.16 -61.20
N LYS A 637 11.99 14.15 -60.33
CA LYS A 637 11.94 12.72 -60.72
C LYS A 637 10.61 12.30 -61.33
N ALA A 638 9.49 12.90 -60.91
CA ALA A 638 8.19 12.72 -61.53
C ALA A 638 8.08 13.41 -62.92
N GLY A 639 9.09 14.21 -63.30
CA GLY A 639 9.19 14.85 -64.61
C GLY A 639 8.73 16.31 -64.66
N HIS A 640 8.48 16.93 -63.51
CA HIS A 640 8.12 18.35 -63.43
C HIS A 640 9.29 19.26 -63.81
N SER A 641 9.00 20.36 -64.51
CA SER A 641 10.03 21.35 -64.85
C SER A 641 10.36 22.25 -63.66
N TYR A 642 11.54 22.88 -63.68
CA TYR A 642 11.93 23.81 -62.60
C TYR A 642 10.94 24.97 -62.40
N GLU A 643 10.24 25.43 -63.45
CA GLU A 643 9.18 26.45 -63.31
C GLU A 643 7.93 25.91 -62.61
N GLU A 644 7.59 24.64 -62.79
CA GLU A 644 6.47 23.99 -62.08
C GLU A 644 6.80 23.78 -60.61
N ILE A 645 8.02 23.30 -60.31
CA ILE A 645 8.48 23.03 -58.94
C ILE A 645 8.53 24.34 -58.13
N ILE A 646 9.05 25.43 -58.70
CA ILE A 646 9.03 26.75 -58.04
C ILE A 646 7.60 27.21 -57.75
N LYS A 647 6.66 27.06 -58.69
CA LYS A 647 5.25 27.46 -58.49
C LYS A 647 4.48 26.54 -57.54
N TYR A 648 4.94 25.30 -57.36
CA TYR A 648 4.41 24.38 -56.37
C TYR A 648 4.75 24.88 -54.95
N TYR A 649 6.03 25.14 -54.66
CA TYR A 649 6.45 25.53 -53.31
C TYR A 649 6.21 27.01 -52.96
N TYR A 650 6.17 27.91 -53.95
CA TYR A 650 5.94 29.33 -53.72
C TYR A 650 4.61 29.78 -54.38
N THR A 651 3.62 30.15 -53.58
CA THR A 651 2.25 30.42 -54.05
C THR A 651 2.14 31.73 -54.85
N GLY A 652 1.60 31.65 -56.06
CA GLY A 652 1.28 32.83 -56.88
C GLY A 652 2.49 33.61 -57.41
N VAL A 653 3.67 32.97 -57.48
CA VAL A 653 4.90 33.61 -57.96
C VAL A 653 5.04 33.54 -59.49
N GLU A 654 5.82 34.49 -60.01
CA GLU A 654 6.28 34.56 -61.39
C GLU A 654 7.82 34.44 -61.43
N LEU A 655 8.36 34.16 -62.62
CA LEU A 655 9.79 34.21 -62.87
C LEU A 655 10.14 35.49 -63.62
N SER A 656 11.17 36.19 -63.14
CA SER A 656 11.70 37.44 -63.71
C SER A 656 13.18 37.26 -64.01
N THR A 657 13.67 37.86 -65.09
CA THR A 657 15.12 38.09 -65.25
C THR A 657 15.51 39.40 -64.56
N ARG A 658 16.70 39.46 -63.98
CA ARG A 658 17.38 40.65 -63.46
C ARG A 658 18.81 40.69 -64.01
N ASP A 659 19.42 41.87 -64.03
CA ASP A 659 20.86 41.97 -64.25
C ASP A 659 21.59 41.52 -62.98
N THR A 660 22.46 40.52 -63.13
CA THR A 660 23.33 39.96 -62.09
C THR A 660 24.82 40.09 -62.43
N GLU A 661 25.17 40.69 -63.57
CA GLU A 661 26.53 40.67 -64.12
C GLU A 661 27.54 41.40 -63.22
N ASN A 662 27.11 42.45 -62.54
CA ASN A 662 27.93 43.24 -61.61
C ASN A 662 27.45 43.15 -60.15
N GLN A 663 26.49 42.27 -59.84
CA GLN A 663 25.98 42.13 -58.48
C GLN A 663 26.93 41.29 -57.63
N LEU A 664 27.52 41.92 -56.62
CA LEU A 664 28.35 41.28 -55.62
C LEU A 664 27.50 40.73 -54.47
N VAL A 665 28.03 39.67 -53.85
CA VAL A 665 27.61 39.09 -52.57
C VAL A 665 28.79 39.24 -51.60
N ARG A 666 28.52 39.65 -50.36
CA ARG A 666 29.47 39.68 -49.25
C ARG A 666 29.18 38.51 -48.29
N VAL A 667 30.04 37.50 -48.29
CA VAL A 667 29.86 36.27 -47.48
C VAL A 667 30.84 36.27 -46.30
N LEU A 668 30.35 36.13 -45.07
CA LEU A 668 31.20 35.98 -43.89
C LEU A 668 31.76 34.55 -43.80
N LEU A 669 33.09 34.40 -43.76
CA LEU A 669 33.80 33.11 -43.67
C LEU A 669 34.43 32.86 -42.28
N ALA A 670 34.63 33.94 -41.53
CA ALA A 670 35.09 33.93 -40.14
C ALA A 670 34.58 35.19 -39.44
N GLN A 671 34.12 35.04 -38.20
CA GLN A 671 33.76 36.15 -37.34
C GLN A 671 34.62 36.12 -36.07
N ASN A 672 34.93 37.29 -35.51
CA ASN A 672 35.58 37.43 -34.20
C ASN A 672 36.91 36.65 -34.04
N ALA A 673 37.66 36.43 -35.12
CA ALA A 673 38.88 35.65 -35.13
C ALA A 673 40.05 36.41 -34.48
N SER A 674 40.85 35.75 -33.63
CA SER A 674 42.10 36.32 -33.10
C SER A 674 43.23 36.37 -34.13
N THR A 675 43.16 35.49 -35.14
CA THR A 675 44.13 35.35 -36.23
C THR A 675 43.40 34.81 -37.46
N ILE A 676 43.68 35.36 -38.64
CA ILE A 676 43.22 34.84 -39.94
C ILE A 676 44.44 34.39 -40.74
N THR A 677 44.38 33.20 -41.34
CA THR A 677 45.48 32.61 -42.10
C THR A 677 45.01 32.28 -43.51
N ILE A 678 45.71 32.82 -44.52
CA ILE A 678 45.33 32.76 -45.94
C ILE A 678 46.52 32.42 -46.85
N SER A 679 46.23 31.90 -48.04
CA SER A 679 47.18 31.74 -49.16
C SER A 679 46.46 31.93 -50.50
N SER A 680 47.17 31.70 -51.62
CA SER A 680 46.62 31.78 -52.98
C SER A 680 47.44 30.92 -53.93
N ASP A 681 46.80 30.35 -54.97
CA ASP A 681 47.46 29.55 -56.01
C ASP A 681 48.35 30.37 -56.95
N GLN A 682 48.21 31.69 -56.93
CA GLN A 682 49.00 32.64 -57.70
C GLN A 682 49.52 33.77 -56.79
N PRO A 683 50.46 34.63 -57.26
CA PRO A 683 50.83 35.81 -56.49
C PRO A 683 49.60 36.65 -56.12
N TYR A 684 49.66 37.27 -54.95
CA TYR A 684 48.50 37.93 -54.35
C TYR A 684 48.89 39.13 -53.51
N GLN A 685 48.02 40.13 -53.47
CA GLN A 685 48.18 41.32 -52.64
C GLN A 685 47.40 41.17 -51.34
N VAL A 686 47.95 41.70 -50.25
CA VAL A 686 47.29 41.92 -48.95
C VAL A 686 47.49 43.39 -48.60
N GLY A 687 46.43 44.18 -48.70
CA GLY A 687 46.57 45.63 -48.84
C GLY A 687 47.43 45.96 -50.07
N ASP A 688 48.40 46.85 -49.90
CA ASP A 688 49.26 47.34 -51.00
C ASP A 688 50.50 46.45 -51.22
N LYS A 689 50.61 45.33 -50.49
CA LYS A 689 51.80 44.47 -50.45
C LYS A 689 51.55 43.14 -51.16
N GLU A 690 52.33 42.89 -52.22
CA GLU A 690 52.31 41.60 -52.94
C GLU A 690 53.18 40.53 -52.27
N PHE A 691 52.68 39.29 -52.29
CA PHE A 691 53.25 38.07 -51.75
C PHE A 691 53.27 36.94 -52.80
N PRO A 692 54.26 36.02 -52.77
CA PRO A 692 54.36 34.94 -53.77
C PRO A 692 53.25 33.88 -53.63
N ALA A 693 52.95 33.21 -54.75
CA ALA A 693 52.07 32.05 -54.80
C ALA A 693 52.43 30.99 -53.75
N HIS A 694 51.41 30.32 -53.20
CA HIS A 694 51.48 29.27 -52.18
C HIS A 694 52.21 29.67 -50.87
N THR A 695 52.56 30.95 -50.66
CA THR A 695 53.03 31.43 -49.35
C THR A 695 51.85 31.69 -48.44
N VAL A 696 51.99 31.33 -47.17
CA VAL A 696 50.96 31.54 -46.15
C VAL A 696 51.17 32.90 -45.47
N THR A 697 50.12 33.71 -45.45
CA THR A 697 50.06 34.97 -44.69
C THR A 697 49.14 34.80 -43.49
N SER A 698 49.65 35.10 -42.31
CA SER A 698 48.92 35.16 -41.04
C SER A 698 48.68 36.62 -40.65
N ILE A 699 47.45 36.95 -40.25
CA ILE A 699 46.97 38.30 -40.02
C ILE A 699 46.34 38.36 -38.64
N GLN A 700 46.74 39.34 -37.84
CA GLN A 700 46.24 39.62 -36.49
C GLN A 700 45.94 41.11 -36.35
N TYR A 701 45.21 41.52 -35.31
CA TYR A 701 45.03 42.93 -34.96
C TYR A 701 45.64 43.18 -33.58
N GLU A 702 46.67 44.02 -33.52
CA GLU A 702 47.44 44.28 -32.30
C GLU A 702 47.75 45.79 -32.23
N ASN A 703 47.53 46.42 -31.07
CA ASN A 703 47.82 47.85 -30.82
C ASN A 703 47.15 48.88 -31.76
N GLY A 704 46.08 48.49 -32.48
CA GLY A 704 45.39 49.35 -33.46
C GLY A 704 45.86 49.17 -34.91
N GLU A 705 46.78 48.23 -35.17
CA GLU A 705 47.25 47.89 -36.52
C GLU A 705 46.94 46.44 -36.89
N TYR A 706 46.67 46.20 -38.18
CA TYR A 706 46.69 44.86 -38.76
C TYR A 706 48.14 44.39 -38.90
N VAL A 707 48.54 43.39 -38.13
CA VAL A 707 49.88 42.79 -38.16
C VAL A 707 49.90 41.61 -39.12
N ILE A 708 50.63 41.75 -40.23
CA ILE A 708 50.68 40.84 -41.37
C ILE A 708 52.02 40.09 -41.35
N LYS A 709 52.00 38.77 -41.17
CA LYS A 709 53.17 37.89 -40.99
C LYS A 709 53.23 36.87 -42.14
N ASN A 710 54.29 36.90 -42.97
CA ASN A 710 54.49 35.98 -44.10
C ASN A 710 55.98 35.61 -44.24
N SER A 711 56.29 34.31 -44.33
CA SER A 711 57.65 33.77 -44.51
C SER A 711 58.72 34.38 -43.57
N GLY A 712 58.34 34.64 -42.31
CA GLY A 712 59.21 35.25 -41.29
C GLY A 712 59.30 36.78 -41.31
N ASN A 713 58.76 37.45 -42.35
CA ASN A 713 58.65 38.90 -42.41
C ASN A 713 57.36 39.36 -41.70
N THR A 714 57.40 40.56 -41.12
CA THR A 714 56.23 41.21 -40.50
C THR A 714 56.04 42.60 -41.10
N TYR A 715 54.79 42.97 -41.36
CA TYR A 715 54.35 44.28 -41.84
C TYR A 715 53.15 44.75 -41.00
N THR A 716 52.91 46.05 -40.90
CA THR A 716 51.72 46.61 -40.23
C THR A 716 50.98 47.62 -41.11
N ARG A 717 49.70 47.86 -40.80
CA ARG A 717 48.83 48.81 -41.51
C ARG A 717 47.65 49.21 -40.61
N GLU A 718 47.27 50.49 -40.64
CA GLU A 718 46.16 51.05 -39.82
C GLU A 718 44.76 50.81 -40.43
N SER A 719 44.66 50.47 -41.72
CA SER A 719 43.39 50.43 -42.47
C SER A 719 43.03 49.04 -42.99
N GLN A 720 41.73 48.78 -43.12
CA GLN A 720 41.12 47.54 -43.60
C GLN A 720 41.90 46.90 -44.77
N LEU A 721 42.08 45.58 -44.71
CA LEU A 721 42.82 44.84 -45.72
C LEU A 721 41.89 44.31 -46.80
N GLN A 722 42.18 44.64 -48.05
CA GLN A 722 41.69 43.93 -49.23
C GLN A 722 42.75 42.90 -49.65
N ILE A 723 42.32 41.70 -50.05
CA ILE A 723 43.17 40.61 -50.51
C ILE A 723 42.64 40.08 -51.83
N SER A 724 43.52 40.00 -52.83
CA SER A 724 43.18 39.53 -54.18
C SER A 724 44.40 38.98 -54.91
N SER A 725 44.23 37.95 -55.74
CA SER A 725 45.32 37.47 -56.61
C SER A 725 45.63 38.51 -57.70
N THR A 726 46.91 38.77 -57.94
CA THR A 726 47.38 39.68 -59.02
C THR A 726 47.34 39.03 -60.40
N GLN A 727 47.09 37.72 -60.49
CA GLN A 727 47.06 36.95 -61.74
C GLN A 727 45.81 36.05 -61.86
N GLY A 728 44.76 36.32 -61.07
CA GLY A 728 43.47 35.61 -61.17
C GLY A 728 43.44 34.19 -60.60
N GLY A 729 44.35 33.85 -59.69
CA GLY A 729 44.29 32.60 -58.92
C GLY A 729 43.25 32.64 -57.80
N LEU A 730 42.89 31.45 -57.30
CA LEU A 730 41.98 31.30 -56.16
C LEU A 730 42.66 31.71 -54.85
N LEU A 731 41.89 32.33 -53.96
CA LEU A 731 42.30 32.59 -52.58
C LEU A 731 41.96 31.37 -51.70
N HIS A 732 42.78 31.07 -50.72
CA HIS A 732 42.57 29.94 -49.80
C HIS A 732 42.32 30.44 -48.38
N PHE A 733 41.38 29.80 -47.69
CA PHE A 733 41.13 29.99 -46.26
C PHE A 733 40.64 28.68 -45.65
N LYS A 734 41.23 28.27 -44.51
CA LYS A 734 41.15 26.89 -43.99
C LYS A 734 41.49 25.91 -45.14
N ASP A 735 40.75 24.81 -45.27
CA ASP A 735 40.92 23.81 -46.33
C ASP A 735 40.11 24.11 -47.61
N GLN A 736 39.61 25.34 -47.78
CA GLN A 736 38.72 25.73 -48.87
C GLN A 736 39.34 26.80 -49.79
N GLN A 737 38.93 26.77 -51.06
CA GLN A 737 39.39 27.67 -52.13
C GLN A 737 38.24 28.57 -52.60
N TYR A 738 38.51 29.82 -52.94
CA TYR A 738 37.49 30.84 -53.18
C TYR A 738 37.79 31.68 -54.42
N GLU A 739 36.74 31.96 -55.21
CA GLU A 739 36.75 33.00 -56.23
C GLU A 739 36.56 34.40 -55.61
N GLY A 740 36.92 35.45 -56.35
CA GLY A 740 36.69 36.83 -55.97
C GLY A 740 37.79 37.43 -55.08
N ILE A 741 37.36 38.21 -54.08
CA ILE A 741 38.22 39.06 -53.24
C ILE A 741 37.91 38.73 -51.77
N PHE A 742 38.89 38.79 -50.87
CA PHE A 742 38.65 38.82 -49.43
C PHE A 742 38.82 40.23 -48.89
N TYR A 743 38.00 40.60 -47.90
CA TYR A 743 38.17 41.78 -47.07
C TYR A 743 38.30 41.34 -45.61
N ILE A 744 39.27 41.92 -44.90
CA ILE A 744 39.47 41.70 -43.46
C ILE A 744 39.30 43.03 -42.74
N SER A 745 38.26 43.11 -41.91
CA SER A 745 37.95 44.22 -41.00
C SER A 745 38.19 43.83 -39.56
N GLU A 746 38.28 44.81 -38.66
CA GLU A 746 38.29 44.57 -37.22
C GLU A 746 36.93 44.91 -36.60
N ASP A 747 36.57 44.22 -35.53
CA ASP A 747 35.55 44.61 -34.56
C ASP A 747 36.02 44.21 -33.16
N ALA A 748 35.91 45.14 -32.19
CA ALA A 748 36.34 44.97 -30.80
C ALA A 748 37.76 44.37 -30.60
N GLY A 749 38.69 44.59 -31.53
CA GLY A 749 40.03 44.00 -31.51
C GLY A 749 40.11 42.54 -31.96
N LYS A 750 39.07 42.05 -32.65
CA LYS A 750 39.01 40.78 -33.36
C LYS A 750 38.86 41.02 -34.86
N LEU A 751 39.03 39.97 -35.66
CA LEU A 751 39.00 40.04 -37.12
C LEU A 751 37.81 39.28 -37.72
N ASP A 752 37.16 39.91 -38.68
CA ASP A 752 36.16 39.29 -39.56
C ASP A 752 36.76 39.08 -40.96
N LEU A 753 36.44 37.94 -41.59
CA LEU A 753 36.81 37.63 -42.98
C LEU A 753 35.55 37.61 -43.85
N VAL A 754 35.47 38.50 -44.84
CA VAL A 754 34.34 38.59 -45.77
C VAL A 754 34.80 38.37 -47.21
N ASN A 755 34.23 37.38 -47.91
CA ASN A 755 34.47 37.14 -49.33
C ASN A 755 33.48 37.95 -50.18
N HIS A 756 34.01 38.82 -51.04
CA HIS A 756 33.26 39.60 -52.02
C HIS A 756 33.37 38.90 -53.39
N ILE A 757 32.24 38.42 -53.90
CA ILE A 757 32.16 37.53 -55.06
C ILE A 757 30.93 37.86 -55.91
N ASN A 758 30.99 37.68 -57.24
CA ASN A 758 29.80 37.85 -58.09
C ASN A 758 28.75 36.77 -57.78
N VAL A 759 27.46 37.14 -57.79
CA VAL A 759 26.35 36.23 -57.42
C VAL A 759 26.30 34.94 -58.25
N GLU A 760 26.64 34.95 -59.53
CA GLU A 760 26.65 33.72 -60.36
C GLU A 760 27.86 32.81 -60.05
N SER A 761 28.96 33.37 -59.50
CA SER A 761 30.07 32.57 -58.94
C SER A 761 29.79 32.09 -57.52
N TYR A 762 29.11 32.90 -56.70
CA TYR A 762 28.64 32.50 -55.36
C TYR A 762 27.77 31.23 -55.44
N LEU A 763 26.84 31.18 -56.40
CA LEU A 763 25.96 30.03 -56.60
C LEU A 763 26.70 28.71 -56.89
N LYS A 764 27.89 28.76 -57.53
CA LYS A 764 28.74 27.56 -57.74
C LYS A 764 29.23 26.98 -56.42
N GLY A 765 29.39 27.81 -55.39
CA GLY A 765 29.79 27.41 -54.05
C GLY A 765 28.65 27.15 -53.08
N VAL A 766 27.39 27.37 -53.50
CA VAL A 766 26.17 27.10 -52.72
C VAL A 766 25.43 25.87 -53.24
N VAL A 767 25.02 25.87 -54.52
CA VAL A 767 24.12 24.84 -55.06
C VAL A 767 24.67 23.41 -54.91
N PRO A 768 25.98 23.12 -55.10
CA PRO A 768 26.53 21.77 -54.85
C PRO A 768 26.58 21.32 -53.39
N TYR A 769 26.35 22.21 -52.43
CA TYR A 769 26.35 21.90 -50.99
C TYR A 769 24.96 21.97 -50.35
N GLU A 770 24.00 22.65 -50.99
CA GLU A 770 22.59 22.66 -50.59
C GLU A 770 21.82 21.42 -51.07
N ILE A 771 22.11 20.90 -52.27
CA ILE A 771 21.46 19.71 -52.82
C ILE A 771 22.47 18.61 -53.15
N ILE A 772 22.08 17.37 -52.93
CA ILE A 772 22.96 16.20 -53.10
C ILE A 772 23.35 16.05 -54.59
N PRO A 773 24.63 16.25 -54.97
CA PRO A 773 25.02 16.30 -56.38
C PRO A 773 24.93 14.98 -57.14
N SER A 774 24.78 13.85 -56.44
CA SER A 774 24.56 12.54 -57.06
C SER A 774 23.10 12.33 -57.52
N TRP A 775 22.17 13.20 -57.14
CA TRP A 775 20.78 13.17 -57.63
C TRP A 775 20.66 13.52 -59.13
N ASN A 776 21.66 14.22 -59.69
CA ASN A 776 21.93 14.31 -61.13
C ASN A 776 20.72 14.77 -61.99
N ASN A 777 19.83 15.61 -61.47
CA ASN A 777 18.64 16.09 -62.16
C ASN A 777 18.78 17.58 -62.53
N MET A 778 18.56 17.94 -63.80
CA MET A 778 18.78 19.30 -64.29
C MET A 778 17.73 20.29 -63.75
N ASP A 779 16.45 19.90 -63.73
CA ASP A 779 15.37 20.77 -63.26
C ASP A 779 15.45 21.02 -61.75
N LEU A 780 15.85 20.01 -60.97
CA LEU A 780 16.24 20.22 -59.57
C LEU A 780 17.34 21.29 -59.45
N TYR A 781 18.41 21.18 -60.25
CA TYR A 781 19.56 22.09 -60.16
C TYR A 781 19.16 23.53 -60.51
N LYS A 782 18.32 23.70 -61.52
CA LYS A 782 17.72 25.00 -61.87
C LYS A 782 16.81 25.52 -60.75
N THR A 783 15.97 24.66 -60.17
CA THR A 783 15.07 25.02 -59.05
C THR A 783 15.86 25.55 -57.85
N GLN A 784 16.86 24.79 -57.38
CA GLN A 784 17.71 25.22 -56.26
C GLN A 784 18.51 26.48 -56.60
N THR A 785 18.97 26.62 -57.85
CA THR A 785 19.66 27.85 -58.30
C THR A 785 18.73 29.06 -58.25
N LEU A 786 17.49 28.96 -58.74
CA LEU A 786 16.53 30.06 -58.70
C LEU A 786 16.17 30.45 -57.26
N ALA A 787 15.94 29.47 -56.38
CA ALA A 787 15.70 29.71 -54.97
C ALA A 787 16.90 30.42 -54.31
N ALA A 788 18.09 29.86 -54.47
CA ALA A 788 19.32 30.41 -53.90
C ALA A 788 19.67 31.81 -54.44
N ARG A 789 19.54 32.04 -55.75
CA ARG A 789 19.78 33.36 -56.38
C ARG A 789 18.78 34.40 -55.85
N THR A 790 17.51 34.01 -55.70
CA THR A 790 16.48 34.91 -55.17
C THR A 790 16.72 35.21 -53.69
N TYR A 791 17.10 34.21 -52.89
CA TYR A 791 17.43 34.36 -51.47
C TYR A 791 18.57 35.38 -51.27
N VAL A 792 19.72 35.19 -51.89
CA VAL A 792 20.87 36.09 -51.67
C VAL A 792 20.61 37.51 -52.18
N LEU A 793 19.90 37.66 -53.30
CA LEU A 793 19.50 38.98 -53.81
C LEU A 793 18.45 39.67 -52.92
N LYS A 794 17.67 38.91 -52.16
CA LYS A 794 16.74 39.43 -51.15
C LYS A 794 17.48 39.85 -49.88
N GLU A 795 18.50 39.10 -49.43
CA GLU A 795 19.36 39.48 -48.30
C GLU A 795 20.16 40.76 -48.59
N ILE A 796 20.69 40.92 -49.81
CA ILE A 796 21.36 42.15 -50.27
C ILE A 796 20.42 43.38 -50.26
N GLN A 797 19.10 43.19 -50.36
CA GLN A 797 18.11 44.27 -50.31
C GLN A 797 17.68 44.64 -48.88
N ARG A 798 18.11 43.90 -47.85
CA ARG A 798 17.80 44.21 -46.45
C ARG A 798 18.89 45.10 -45.88
N ASP A 799 18.47 46.22 -45.29
CA ASP A 799 19.36 47.17 -44.63
C ASP A 799 19.80 46.58 -43.28
N TYR A 800 21.04 46.10 -43.21
CA TYR A 800 21.64 45.49 -42.03
C TYR A 800 22.89 46.28 -41.61
N ASP A 801 22.98 46.62 -40.33
CA ASP A 801 24.15 47.28 -39.72
C ASP A 801 25.32 46.28 -39.54
N ARG A 802 25.91 45.84 -40.66
CA ARG A 802 27.03 44.88 -40.72
C ARG A 802 27.79 44.94 -42.06
N ASN A 803 29.03 44.44 -42.01
CA ASN A 803 29.99 44.34 -43.10
C ASN A 803 29.66 43.28 -44.19
N PHE A 804 28.68 42.38 -43.98
CA PHE A 804 28.35 41.26 -44.90
C PHE A 804 26.84 41.05 -45.13
N ASP A 805 26.48 40.38 -46.22
CA ASP A 805 25.08 40.09 -46.60
C ASP A 805 24.61 38.74 -46.03
N VAL A 806 25.44 37.69 -46.15
CA VAL A 806 25.08 36.30 -45.82
C VAL A 806 26.18 35.57 -45.05
N TYR A 807 25.78 34.63 -44.20
CA TYR A 807 26.68 33.66 -43.57
C TYR A 807 27.06 32.54 -44.55
N ASP A 808 28.20 31.89 -44.31
CA ASP A 808 28.70 30.69 -45.00
C ASP A 808 28.01 29.37 -44.58
N THR A 809 27.15 29.44 -43.57
CA THR A 809 26.49 28.30 -42.92
C THR A 809 24.97 28.33 -43.13
N VAL A 810 24.27 27.29 -42.65
CA VAL A 810 22.80 27.15 -42.60
C VAL A 810 22.04 28.29 -41.90
N ARG A 811 22.74 29.30 -41.35
CA ARG A 811 22.18 30.60 -40.94
C ARG A 811 21.79 31.48 -42.12
N SER A 812 22.26 31.16 -43.32
CA SER A 812 21.83 31.77 -44.58
C SER A 812 21.80 30.70 -45.67
N GLN A 813 22.95 30.33 -46.22
CA GLN A 813 23.10 29.28 -47.22
C GLN A 813 24.46 28.61 -47.04
N VAL A 814 24.58 27.31 -47.28
CA VAL A 814 25.86 26.59 -47.14
C VAL A 814 26.80 27.01 -48.27
N TYR A 815 27.85 27.77 -47.97
CA TYR A 815 28.82 28.27 -48.95
C TYR A 815 30.24 27.80 -48.63
N HIS A 816 30.83 27.00 -49.51
CA HIS A 816 32.19 26.46 -49.33
C HIS A 816 33.15 26.81 -50.49
N GLY A 817 32.90 27.92 -51.20
CA GLY A 817 33.75 28.37 -52.30
C GLY A 817 33.76 27.40 -53.49
N VAL A 818 34.92 27.15 -54.08
CA VAL A 818 35.09 26.26 -55.24
C VAL A 818 35.00 24.79 -54.80
N PRO A 819 34.10 23.97 -55.39
CA PRO A 819 33.97 22.56 -55.01
C PRO A 819 35.21 21.72 -55.35
N THR A 820 35.93 21.26 -54.32
CA THR A 820 37.11 20.38 -54.45
C THR A 820 36.81 18.90 -54.17
N SER A 821 35.76 18.60 -53.40
CA SER A 821 35.39 17.24 -52.96
C SER A 821 34.27 16.59 -53.78
N ILE A 822 33.67 17.31 -54.73
CA ILE A 822 32.49 16.88 -55.50
C ILE A 822 32.94 16.45 -56.91
N PRO A 823 32.52 15.27 -57.41
CA PRO A 823 32.90 14.80 -58.75
C PRO A 823 32.56 15.80 -59.86
N GLU A 824 33.55 16.09 -60.71
CA GLU A 824 33.51 17.16 -61.72
C GLU A 824 32.28 17.07 -62.66
N VAL A 825 31.83 15.86 -62.98
CA VAL A 825 30.62 15.63 -63.80
C VAL A 825 29.35 16.26 -63.21
N TYR A 826 29.23 16.29 -61.88
CA TYR A 826 28.10 16.93 -61.21
C TYR A 826 28.30 18.44 -61.09
N VAL A 827 29.52 18.88 -60.78
CA VAL A 827 29.89 20.32 -60.73
C VAL A 827 29.63 20.98 -62.08
N ASN A 828 30.06 20.37 -63.19
CA ASN A 828 29.83 20.88 -64.54
C ASN A 828 28.33 20.95 -64.90
N LYS A 829 27.52 19.98 -64.44
CA LYS A 829 26.06 19.99 -64.67
C LYS A 829 25.33 21.04 -63.81
N ILE A 830 25.81 21.31 -62.60
CA ILE A 830 25.30 22.41 -61.75
C ILE A 830 25.71 23.76 -62.35
N ASN A 831 26.95 23.91 -62.80
CA ASN A 831 27.42 25.11 -63.50
C ASN A 831 26.62 25.37 -64.80
N GLN A 832 26.22 24.32 -65.52
CA GLN A 832 25.29 24.42 -66.65
C GLN A 832 23.91 24.93 -66.21
N ALA A 833 23.33 24.41 -65.13
CA ALA A 833 22.06 24.91 -64.59
C ALA A 833 22.14 26.38 -64.14
N ILE A 834 23.27 26.81 -63.57
CA ILE A 834 23.52 28.21 -63.20
C ILE A 834 23.59 29.09 -64.44
N ALA A 835 24.34 28.68 -65.47
CA ALA A 835 24.47 29.43 -66.72
C ALA A 835 23.15 29.51 -67.52
N GLU A 836 22.40 28.42 -67.63
CA GLU A 836 21.09 28.38 -68.31
C GLU A 836 20.02 29.20 -67.58
N THR A 837 20.21 29.49 -66.29
CA THR A 837 19.29 30.30 -65.47
C THR A 837 19.85 31.69 -65.12
N LYS A 838 20.94 32.15 -65.74
CA LYS A 838 21.62 33.40 -65.36
C LYS A 838 20.63 34.57 -65.19
N GLY A 839 20.66 35.21 -64.04
CA GLY A 839 19.77 36.33 -63.70
C GLY A 839 18.29 35.98 -63.50
N GLN A 840 17.84 34.72 -63.65
CA GLN A 840 16.46 34.33 -63.33
C GLN A 840 16.24 34.28 -61.81
N VAL A 841 15.18 34.95 -61.37
CA VAL A 841 14.76 35.08 -59.97
C VAL A 841 13.24 34.87 -59.85
N ILE A 842 12.81 34.57 -58.63
CA ILE A 842 11.41 34.34 -58.27
C ILE A 842 10.83 35.64 -57.70
N VAL A 843 9.66 36.05 -58.19
CA VAL A 843 9.00 37.30 -57.77
C VAL A 843 7.53 37.11 -57.43
N TYR A 844 7.04 37.91 -56.48
CA TYR A 844 5.62 38.07 -56.19
C TYR A 844 5.26 39.55 -56.33
N ASN A 845 4.26 39.87 -57.14
CA ASN A 845 3.90 41.25 -57.52
C ASN A 845 5.12 42.11 -57.98
N GLY A 846 6.05 41.49 -58.73
CA GLY A 846 7.27 42.15 -59.25
C GLY A 846 8.42 42.34 -58.24
N THR A 847 8.21 42.03 -56.97
CA THR A 847 9.23 42.12 -55.89
C THR A 847 9.85 40.76 -55.62
N LEU A 848 11.14 40.71 -55.24
CA LEU A 848 11.81 39.45 -54.86
C LEU A 848 11.10 38.82 -53.65
N ILE A 849 10.81 37.52 -53.74
CA ILE A 849 10.29 36.76 -52.60
C ILE A 849 11.40 36.47 -51.59
N ASP A 850 11.00 36.20 -50.36
CA ASP A 850 11.82 35.50 -49.37
C ASP A 850 11.88 34.01 -49.76
N ALA A 851 12.80 33.65 -50.66
CA ALA A 851 12.94 32.31 -51.25
C ALA A 851 13.59 31.29 -50.29
N VAL A 852 13.01 31.17 -49.10
CA VAL A 852 13.43 30.21 -48.06
C VAL A 852 13.21 28.77 -48.53
N TYR A 853 14.12 27.88 -48.12
CA TYR A 853 14.05 26.46 -48.39
C TYR A 853 14.62 25.65 -47.22
N SER A 854 14.32 24.36 -47.17
CA SER A 854 14.80 23.40 -46.17
C SER A 854 14.99 22.02 -46.78
N ALA A 855 15.57 21.07 -46.05
CA ALA A 855 15.87 19.74 -46.60
C ALA A 855 14.59 18.94 -46.87
N SER A 856 13.79 18.68 -45.83
CA SER A 856 12.58 17.86 -45.91
C SER A 856 11.48 18.44 -45.02
N SER A 857 10.25 18.44 -45.52
CA SER A 857 9.08 18.86 -44.74
C SER A 857 8.63 17.78 -43.76
N GLY A 858 8.81 16.50 -44.12
CA GLY A 858 8.12 15.39 -43.47
C GLY A 858 6.73 15.13 -44.05
N GLY A 859 6.44 15.61 -45.26
CA GLY A 859 5.21 15.33 -46.03
C GLY A 859 4.20 16.48 -46.10
N HIS A 860 4.45 17.61 -45.42
CA HIS A 860 3.61 18.81 -45.52
C HIS A 860 4.41 20.06 -45.15
N THR A 861 4.50 21.04 -46.04
CA THR A 861 5.12 22.36 -45.79
C THR A 861 4.19 23.24 -44.94
N VAL A 862 4.71 24.29 -44.30
CA VAL A 862 3.95 25.16 -43.38
C VAL A 862 3.86 26.61 -43.82
N ASP A 863 2.85 27.29 -43.29
CA ASP A 863 2.69 28.72 -43.42
C ASP A 863 3.84 29.44 -42.71
N ALA A 864 4.35 30.54 -43.28
CA ALA A 864 5.37 31.35 -42.62
C ALA A 864 4.93 31.88 -41.24
N ALA A 865 3.61 31.97 -41.00
CA ALA A 865 3.04 32.35 -39.71
C ALA A 865 3.30 31.30 -38.61
N ASP A 866 3.27 30.00 -38.94
CA ASP A 866 3.45 28.90 -37.97
C ASP A 866 4.90 28.82 -37.43
N VAL A 867 5.85 29.47 -38.11
CA VAL A 867 7.29 29.41 -37.82
C VAL A 867 7.88 30.76 -37.43
N TRP A 868 7.39 31.86 -38.01
CA TRP A 868 7.91 33.22 -37.80
C TRP A 868 6.84 34.25 -37.41
N GLY A 869 5.63 33.81 -37.03
CA GLY A 869 4.53 34.64 -36.53
C GLY A 869 3.89 35.58 -37.56
N ASN A 870 4.41 35.65 -38.79
CA ASN A 870 4.02 36.62 -39.81
C ASN A 870 3.53 35.91 -41.08
N SER A 871 2.33 36.27 -41.54
CA SER A 871 1.75 35.72 -42.78
C SER A 871 2.45 36.27 -44.01
N VAL A 872 2.94 35.40 -44.90
CA VAL A 872 3.62 35.77 -46.15
C VAL A 872 2.88 35.13 -47.34
N PRO A 873 2.28 35.90 -48.27
CA PRO A 873 1.32 35.37 -49.25
C PRO A 873 1.81 34.25 -50.20
N TYR A 874 3.12 34.13 -50.38
CA TYR A 874 3.75 33.10 -51.21
C TYR A 874 4.34 31.93 -50.40
N LEU A 875 4.40 32.01 -49.07
CA LEU A 875 4.87 30.96 -48.16
C LEU A 875 3.68 30.40 -47.38
N VAL A 876 2.87 29.63 -48.10
CA VAL A 876 1.63 28.99 -47.62
C VAL A 876 1.84 27.49 -47.62
N GLY A 877 1.46 26.81 -46.54
CA GLY A 877 1.66 25.37 -46.34
C GLY A 877 0.84 24.51 -47.28
N LYS A 878 1.43 23.39 -47.73
CA LYS A 878 0.85 22.44 -48.69
C LYS A 878 1.32 21.02 -48.40
N GLU A 879 0.51 20.04 -48.78
CA GLU A 879 0.95 18.64 -48.87
C GLU A 879 2.21 18.54 -49.75
N ASP A 880 3.10 17.63 -49.38
CA ASP A 880 4.38 17.43 -50.04
C ASP A 880 4.60 15.91 -50.26
N PRO A 881 3.73 15.26 -51.05
CA PRO A 881 3.79 13.81 -51.29
C PRO A 881 5.04 13.39 -52.08
N TYR A 882 5.79 14.36 -52.60
CA TYR A 882 7.06 14.18 -53.30
C TYR A 882 8.26 14.12 -52.35
N ASP A 883 8.12 14.45 -51.06
CA ASP A 883 9.22 14.42 -50.10
C ASP A 883 9.73 12.98 -49.87
N THR A 884 10.74 12.59 -50.63
CA THR A 884 11.25 11.22 -50.61
C THR A 884 11.92 10.83 -49.29
N PHE A 885 12.13 11.78 -48.37
CA PHE A 885 12.65 11.53 -47.02
C PHE A 885 11.59 10.92 -46.09
N VAL A 886 10.30 11.12 -46.38
CA VAL A 886 9.18 10.53 -45.62
C VAL A 886 9.20 9.01 -45.72
N TYR A 887 9.58 8.48 -46.88
CA TYR A 887 9.56 7.06 -47.22
C TYR A 887 10.86 6.31 -46.88
N SER A 888 11.89 7.00 -46.36
CA SER A 888 13.23 6.42 -46.20
C SER A 888 13.57 6.00 -44.75
N ASN A 889 12.56 5.74 -43.92
CA ASN A 889 12.67 5.38 -42.48
C ASN A 889 13.52 6.34 -41.61
N ASN A 890 13.89 7.52 -42.12
CA ASN A 890 14.77 8.48 -41.44
C ASN A 890 14.03 9.30 -40.37
N TRP A 891 13.55 8.61 -39.34
CA TRP A 891 13.01 9.22 -38.13
C TRP A 891 14.19 9.64 -37.25
N TRP A 892 14.14 10.82 -36.66
CA TRP A 892 15.10 11.26 -35.66
C TRP A 892 14.45 11.19 -34.28
N ASN A 893 15.26 10.90 -33.25
CA ASN A 893 14.82 10.89 -31.87
C ASN A 893 15.77 11.70 -30.99
N TYR A 894 15.25 12.21 -29.87
CA TYR A 894 16.01 12.91 -28.86
C TYR A 894 15.32 12.77 -27.50
N THR A 895 16.05 12.33 -26.47
CA THR A 895 15.56 12.34 -25.09
C THR A 895 15.99 13.63 -24.41
N ILE A 896 15.06 14.32 -23.77
CA ILE A 896 15.34 15.50 -22.93
C ILE A 896 14.99 15.20 -21.47
N THR A 897 15.89 15.50 -20.54
CA THR A 897 15.66 15.24 -19.11
C THR A 897 14.76 16.31 -18.49
N LYS A 898 14.20 16.03 -17.30
CA LYS A 898 13.54 17.08 -16.51
C LYS A 898 14.49 18.23 -16.18
N GLN A 899 15.74 17.97 -15.83
CA GLN A 899 16.72 19.02 -15.54
C GLN A 899 16.99 19.92 -16.75
N ASP A 900 17.15 19.36 -17.96
CA ASP A 900 17.29 20.16 -19.20
C ASP A 900 16.10 21.12 -19.38
N LEU A 901 14.88 20.67 -19.07
CA LEU A 901 13.66 21.47 -19.18
C LEU A 901 13.54 22.50 -18.05
N GLU A 902 13.96 22.18 -16.83
CA GLU A 902 14.01 23.11 -15.69
C GLU A 902 15.01 24.25 -15.96
N GLU A 903 16.17 23.95 -16.56
CA GLU A 903 17.15 24.96 -16.99
C GLU A 903 16.65 25.82 -18.16
N LEU A 904 15.86 25.24 -19.08
CA LEU A 904 15.26 25.97 -20.20
C LEU A 904 14.01 26.79 -19.83
N TYR A 905 13.28 26.39 -18.78
CA TYR A 905 11.99 26.96 -18.37
C TYR A 905 11.89 27.18 -16.85
N PRO A 906 12.83 27.90 -16.21
CA PRO A 906 12.91 28.00 -14.73
C PRO A 906 11.75 28.75 -14.06
N SER A 907 10.76 29.20 -14.82
CA SER A 907 9.54 29.87 -14.32
C SER A 907 8.43 28.92 -13.87
N VAL A 908 8.47 27.63 -14.24
CA VAL A 908 7.44 26.65 -13.82
C VAL A 908 7.81 25.86 -12.56
N GLY A 909 9.00 26.09 -12.00
CA GLY A 909 9.56 25.25 -10.93
C GLY A 909 10.08 23.93 -11.49
N LYS A 910 10.03 22.86 -10.67
CA LYS A 910 10.37 21.51 -11.14
C LYS A 910 9.37 21.01 -12.16
N ILE A 911 9.84 20.25 -13.16
CA ILE A 911 8.96 19.73 -14.22
C ILE A 911 8.17 18.53 -13.72
N ILE A 912 6.86 18.58 -13.89
CA ILE A 912 5.94 17.46 -13.68
C ILE A 912 5.77 16.72 -15.01
N ASP A 913 5.37 17.43 -16.06
CA ASP A 913 4.91 16.87 -17.34
C ASP A 913 5.12 17.87 -18.52
N VAL A 914 5.15 17.37 -19.76
CA VAL A 914 5.21 18.16 -21.00
C VAL A 914 4.31 17.52 -22.04
N ARG A 915 3.32 18.29 -22.53
CA ARG A 915 2.23 17.79 -23.39
C ARG A 915 2.15 18.56 -24.69
N VAL A 916 1.87 17.84 -25.79
CA VAL A 916 1.42 18.45 -27.04
C VAL A 916 -0.11 18.54 -26.98
N GLU A 917 -0.64 19.76 -26.88
CA GLU A 917 -2.08 20.00 -26.71
C GLU A 917 -2.80 20.08 -28.08
N GLU A 918 -2.15 20.71 -29.07
CA GLU A 918 -2.66 20.82 -30.44
C GLU A 918 -1.57 20.48 -31.47
N THR A 919 -1.96 19.86 -32.58
CA THR A 919 -1.10 19.72 -33.76
C THR A 919 -1.76 20.15 -35.06
N LYS A 920 -0.96 20.74 -35.96
CA LYS A 920 -1.29 21.04 -37.35
C LYS A 920 -0.34 20.25 -38.25
N TYR A 921 -0.86 19.34 -39.07
CA TYR A 921 -0.05 18.47 -39.95
C TYR A 921 1.06 17.66 -39.22
N ASN A 922 0.75 17.08 -38.06
CA ASN A 922 1.70 16.37 -37.17
C ASN A 922 2.85 17.25 -36.63
N ARG A 923 2.64 18.57 -36.53
CA ARG A 923 3.53 19.53 -35.88
C ARG A 923 2.84 20.12 -34.65
N PRO A 924 3.48 20.17 -33.47
CA PRO A 924 2.92 20.85 -32.32
C PRO A 924 2.71 22.34 -32.59
N THR A 925 1.45 22.77 -32.60
CA THR A 925 1.08 24.19 -32.59
C THR A 925 1.04 24.72 -31.16
N GLU A 926 0.63 23.87 -30.21
CA GLU A 926 0.56 24.20 -28.78
C GLU A 926 1.22 23.09 -27.93
N ILE A 927 2.16 23.47 -27.07
CA ILE A 927 2.84 22.60 -26.10
C ILE A 927 2.71 23.21 -24.69
N SER A 928 2.10 22.47 -23.76
CA SER A 928 2.12 22.78 -22.33
C SER A 928 3.39 22.24 -21.68
N ILE A 929 4.02 23.08 -20.85
CA ILE A 929 5.14 22.72 -19.99
C ILE A 929 4.68 22.96 -18.55
N ILE A 930 4.56 21.88 -17.78
CA ILE A 930 3.82 21.85 -16.51
C ILE A 930 4.80 21.55 -15.38
N GLY A 931 4.87 22.43 -14.37
CA GLY A 931 5.72 22.24 -13.20
C GLY A 931 5.00 22.41 -11.86
N GLU A 932 5.78 22.32 -10.78
CA GLU A 932 5.29 22.44 -9.39
C GLU A 932 4.76 23.86 -9.07
N ASP A 933 5.35 24.91 -9.64
CA ASP A 933 5.03 26.31 -9.33
C ASP A 933 4.01 26.93 -10.31
N ASP A 934 4.11 26.63 -11.61
CA ASP A 934 3.24 27.19 -12.67
C ASP A 934 3.17 26.27 -13.90
N SER A 935 2.39 26.66 -14.92
CA SER A 935 2.36 26.02 -16.24
C SER A 935 2.41 27.07 -17.36
N ILE A 936 3.27 26.86 -18.35
CA ILE A 936 3.38 27.75 -19.52
C ILE A 936 3.06 27.01 -20.82
N THR A 937 2.58 27.76 -21.80
CA THR A 937 2.29 27.27 -23.15
C THR A 937 3.28 27.88 -24.14
N VAL A 938 3.84 27.07 -25.04
CA VAL A 938 4.74 27.50 -26.12
C VAL A 938 4.38 26.82 -27.44
N THR A 939 4.73 27.43 -28.57
CA THR A 939 4.63 26.77 -29.88
C THR A 939 5.74 25.73 -30.08
N GLY A 940 5.52 24.74 -30.96
CA GLY A 940 6.58 23.80 -31.36
C GLY A 940 7.82 24.49 -31.96
N SER A 941 7.64 25.64 -32.59
CA SER A 941 8.71 26.50 -33.10
C SER A 941 9.57 27.10 -31.98
N GLU A 942 8.96 27.62 -30.92
CA GLU A 942 9.67 28.15 -29.75
C GLU A 942 10.35 27.04 -28.93
N PHE A 943 9.66 25.91 -28.75
CA PHE A 943 10.19 24.73 -28.08
C PHE A 943 11.45 24.20 -28.78
N ARG A 944 11.40 24.06 -30.12
CA ARG A 944 12.56 23.75 -30.96
C ARG A 944 13.66 24.81 -30.86
N SER A 945 13.30 26.09 -30.85
CA SER A 945 14.28 27.18 -30.78
C SER A 945 15.01 27.27 -29.43
N LYS A 946 14.38 26.84 -28.33
CA LYS A 946 15.01 26.73 -27.01
C LYS A 946 15.90 25.50 -26.87
N ILE A 947 15.46 24.35 -27.37
CA ILE A 947 16.21 23.09 -27.23
C ILE A 947 17.41 23.03 -28.20
N GLY A 948 17.26 23.55 -29.41
CA GLY A 948 18.30 23.57 -30.45
C GLY A 948 17.92 22.74 -31.69
N SER A 949 18.17 23.31 -32.88
CA SER A 949 17.88 22.66 -34.18
C SER A 949 18.83 21.51 -34.53
N ASP A 950 19.94 21.40 -33.82
CA ASP A 950 20.88 20.28 -33.83
C ASP A 950 20.32 19.05 -33.10
N LYS A 951 19.49 19.25 -32.06
CA LYS A 951 18.74 18.18 -31.38
C LYS A 951 17.41 17.91 -32.10
N LEU A 952 16.50 18.89 -32.10
CA LEU A 952 15.19 18.80 -32.74
C LEU A 952 15.29 19.24 -34.21
N LYS A 953 15.47 18.27 -35.12
CA LYS A 953 15.83 18.58 -36.52
C LYS A 953 14.75 19.35 -37.28
N SER A 954 13.47 19.18 -36.94
CA SER A 954 12.33 19.87 -37.56
C SER A 954 11.24 20.21 -36.53
N ASN A 955 10.17 20.89 -36.99
CA ASN A 955 8.95 21.11 -36.21
C ASN A 955 7.94 19.92 -36.29
N THR A 956 8.26 18.81 -36.95
CA THR A 956 7.38 17.62 -37.03
C THR A 956 7.79 16.60 -35.98
N PHE A 957 7.21 16.63 -34.78
CA PHE A 957 7.55 15.71 -33.71
C PHE A 957 6.41 15.45 -32.71
N THR A 958 6.49 14.32 -32.02
CA THR A 958 5.68 13.94 -30.85
C THR A 958 6.56 13.90 -29.60
N ILE A 959 5.96 14.13 -28.43
CA ILE A 959 6.62 14.04 -27.12
C ILE A 959 5.90 12.96 -26.30
N GLU A 960 6.65 12.08 -25.64
CA GLU A 960 6.15 11.03 -24.76
C GLU A 960 6.94 11.04 -23.44
N GLY A 961 6.27 11.10 -22.30
CA GLY A 961 6.91 11.05 -20.98
C GLY A 961 7.33 9.62 -20.62
N ILE A 962 8.58 9.42 -20.22
CA ILE A 962 9.14 8.12 -19.84
C ILE A 962 9.77 8.17 -18.44
N SER A 963 9.58 7.09 -17.67
CA SER A 963 10.23 6.82 -16.38
C SER A 963 11.61 6.21 -16.56
#